data_AF-A0A6A4ZDI1-F1
#
_entry.id   AF-A0A6A4ZDI1-F1
#
_cell.length_a   1.000
_cell.length_b   1.000
_cell.length_c   1.000
_cell.angle_alpha   90.00
_cell.angle_beta   90.00
_cell.angle_gamma   90.00
#
_symmetry.space_group_name_H-M   'P 1'
#
loop_
_entity.id
_entity.type
_entity.pdbx_description
1 polymer ?
#
loop_
_entity_poly.entity_id
_entity_poly.type
_entity_poly.pdbx_seq_one_letter_code
_entity_poly.pdbx_strand_id
1 'polypeptide(L)'
;MIICGPPAGGKGTQCERLVDLFGVVHLSTGDMLRAAIHANSDVGRQAKRFMDVGELVPDSLIVDVILDRLTQPDCLERGWLLDGFPRTQGQAQAMLATGIVPDLVVVLDVPDDEVVSRIAGRRVDLATGKTYHVTFNPPPPDVEVVQRSDDNEETIRVRLATYHTHCDAVVESFEGRESTTVIHIDGMRGKEAATETIQSAVTTLRVAALPLKPVKAATKSKLTAAKSFKVAKPQISFKQHRELVQKPRAVRKLVICGPPAGGKGTQCDLLVQRYGVVHLSTGDLLRAAAGTALGTQAKAYMEAGQLVPDALIVDVILDRLQEPDCLERGWLLDGFPRTQAQAEVMLARGIVPDAILVLDVPDDDVVARIAGRRVDLVTGRTYHMTFNPPPLDVAVVQRSDDNDETIRVRLATYHTHCDAVVESFRGRSKIIRLNGLLPKFTIVENIHDGLAVPTPAASPTKSRKTVLPTTSVVPQVVVLGPPAAGKGTQCERLVREYGLVHVCAGDLLRAAIQAGAPLGMRAIKYLDAGELVPDEIIDALVLDRLVQPDCKRHGWLLDGIPRTQAQVDAMVQRDVVPNLVIVLDIPDDDVVRRVAGRRVDPATGTTYHVEFAPPPPGTVVEQRPDDSEEMIRVELEMYRTHNTAAAFADTKVVTVDGTQAIDAIARKIAQVMPCMPKSPPKKAPPPTQRHPARETKKSTVAPAKKAPLKMIICGPPAGGKGTQCERLVDLFGVVHLSTGDMLRAAIHANSDVGRQAKRFMDVGELVPDSLIVDVILDRLTQPDCLERGWLLDGFPRTQGQAQAMLATGIVPDLVVVLDVPDDEVVSRIAGRRVDLATGKTYHVTFNPPPPDVEVVQRSDDNEETIRVRLATYHTHCDAVVESFEGRESTTVIHIDGMRGKEAATETIQS
;
A
#
# COMPACT_ATOMS: atom_id res chain seq x y z
N MET A 1 -5.65 -25.63 31.38
CA MET A 1 -6.94 -25.97 30.72
C MET A 1 -7.63 -24.70 30.25
N ILE A 2 -8.36 -24.73 29.14
CA ILE A 2 -9.13 -23.60 28.60
C ILE A 2 -10.58 -24.04 28.38
N ILE A 3 -11.54 -23.17 28.71
CA ILE A 3 -12.94 -23.33 28.32
C ILE A 3 -13.34 -22.24 27.30
N CYS A 4 -13.68 -22.71 26.10
CA CYS A 4 -14.29 -21.97 25.01
C CYS A 4 -15.80 -22.26 24.95
N GLY A 5 -16.56 -21.38 24.31
CA GLY A 5 -18.02 -21.50 24.20
C GLY A 5 -18.71 -20.14 24.09
N PRO A 6 -19.96 -20.07 23.61
CA PRO A 6 -20.66 -18.80 23.40
C PRO A 6 -20.95 -18.08 24.73
N PRO A 7 -21.29 -16.77 24.71
CA PRO A 7 -21.81 -16.08 25.89
C PRO A 7 -23.01 -16.86 26.46
N ALA A 8 -23.14 -16.92 27.79
CA ALA A 8 -24.14 -17.74 28.50
C ALA A 8 -24.22 -19.25 28.16
N GLY A 9 -23.27 -19.81 27.39
CA GLY A 9 -23.18 -21.26 27.10
C GLY A 9 -22.87 -22.16 28.30
N GLY A 10 -22.89 -21.65 29.53
CA GLY A 10 -22.64 -22.42 30.76
C GLY A 10 -21.19 -22.45 31.27
N LYS A 11 -20.26 -21.78 30.57
CA LYS A 11 -18.81 -21.76 30.89
C LYS A 11 -18.49 -21.61 32.38
N GLY A 12 -18.90 -20.50 33.02
CA GLY A 12 -18.60 -20.24 34.43
C GLY A 12 -19.11 -21.32 35.39
N THR A 13 -20.30 -21.89 35.14
CA THR A 13 -20.84 -22.99 35.95
C THR A 13 -20.07 -24.29 35.79
N GLN A 14 -19.49 -24.56 34.60
CA GLN A 14 -18.54 -25.66 34.45
C GLN A 14 -17.20 -25.33 35.12
N CYS A 15 -16.72 -24.09 35.02
CA CYS A 15 -15.46 -23.67 35.64
C CYS A 15 -15.48 -23.83 37.17
N GLU A 16 -16.55 -23.40 37.85
CA GLU A 16 -16.75 -23.63 39.29
C GLU A 16 -16.59 -25.12 39.65
N ARG A 17 -17.29 -26.01 38.94
CA ARG A 17 -17.22 -27.47 39.18
C ARG A 17 -15.83 -28.07 38.90
N LEU A 18 -15.14 -27.59 37.86
CA LEU A 18 -13.81 -28.10 37.50
C LEU A 18 -12.74 -27.65 38.50
N VAL A 19 -12.91 -26.47 39.09
CA VAL A 19 -12.08 -25.99 40.21
C VAL A 19 -12.27 -26.87 41.44
N ASP A 20 -13.51 -27.18 41.80
CA ASP A 20 -13.83 -28.08 42.92
C ASP A 20 -13.30 -29.51 42.69
N LEU A 21 -13.38 -30.03 41.46
CA LEU A 21 -12.96 -31.40 41.10
C LEU A 21 -11.46 -31.58 40.93
N PHE A 22 -10.76 -30.59 40.35
CA PHE A 22 -9.34 -30.71 39.98
C PHE A 22 -8.40 -29.84 40.83
N GLY A 23 -8.92 -28.93 41.65
CA GLY A 23 -8.13 -28.05 42.52
C GLY A 23 -7.34 -26.95 41.79
N VAL A 24 -7.56 -26.80 40.47
CA VAL A 24 -6.89 -25.83 39.58
C VAL A 24 -7.22 -24.38 39.94
N VAL A 25 -6.33 -23.45 39.60
CA VAL A 25 -6.55 -22.01 39.75
C VAL A 25 -7.48 -21.50 38.65
N HIS A 26 -8.63 -20.92 39.03
CA HIS A 26 -9.55 -20.28 38.08
C HIS A 26 -9.06 -18.87 37.68
N LEU A 27 -8.91 -18.65 36.37
CA LEU A 27 -8.48 -17.40 35.78
C LEU A 27 -9.55 -16.90 34.81
N SER A 28 -10.46 -16.07 35.33
CA SER A 28 -11.49 -15.39 34.55
C SER A 28 -11.00 -13.98 34.19
N THR A 29 -10.81 -13.74 32.89
CA THR A 29 -10.30 -12.46 32.37
C THR A 29 -11.21 -11.29 32.77
N GLY A 30 -12.52 -11.51 32.78
CA GLY A 30 -13.50 -10.50 33.19
C GLY A 30 -13.50 -10.19 34.68
N ASP A 31 -13.02 -11.11 35.53
CA ASP A 31 -12.85 -10.86 36.97
C ASP A 31 -11.51 -10.19 37.26
N MET A 32 -10.44 -10.61 36.59
CA MET A 32 -9.11 -10.01 36.70
C MET A 32 -9.11 -8.53 36.27
N LEU A 33 -9.75 -8.19 35.15
CA LEU A 33 -9.88 -6.80 34.70
C LEU A 33 -10.74 -5.96 35.66
N ARG A 34 -11.84 -6.51 36.20
CA ARG A 34 -12.65 -5.82 37.23
C ARG A 34 -11.88 -5.60 38.53
N ALA A 35 -11.11 -6.59 38.97
CA ALA A 35 -10.22 -6.45 40.13
C ALA A 35 -9.14 -5.38 39.90
N ALA A 36 -8.54 -5.32 38.71
CA ALA A 36 -7.59 -4.28 38.31
C ALA A 36 -8.22 -2.87 38.31
N ILE A 37 -9.48 -2.74 37.84
CA ILE A 37 -10.26 -1.49 37.91
C ILE A 37 -10.53 -1.08 39.36
N HIS A 38 -10.95 -2.01 40.23
CA HIS A 38 -11.17 -1.73 41.66
C HIS A 38 -9.88 -1.39 42.40
N ALA A 39 -8.75 -2.00 42.03
CA ALA A 39 -7.42 -1.68 42.55
C ALA A 39 -6.83 -0.38 41.96
N ASN A 40 -7.49 0.23 40.97
CA ASN A 40 -7.06 1.44 40.28
C ASN A 40 -5.65 1.34 39.65
N SER A 41 -5.26 0.15 39.19
CA SER A 41 -3.96 -0.08 38.55
C SER A 41 -3.89 0.55 37.15
N ASP A 42 -2.69 0.69 36.58
CA ASP A 42 -2.53 1.27 35.24
C ASP A 42 -3.29 0.51 34.15
N VAL A 43 -3.20 -0.82 34.18
CA VAL A 43 -4.00 -1.70 33.32
C VAL A 43 -5.49 -1.54 33.60
N GLY A 44 -5.91 -1.45 34.86
CA GLY A 44 -7.31 -1.20 35.22
C GLY A 44 -7.83 0.13 34.64
N ARG A 45 -7.05 1.21 34.74
CA ARG A 45 -7.39 2.54 34.19
C ARG A 45 -7.47 2.55 32.66
N GLN A 46 -6.65 1.76 31.98
CA GLN A 46 -6.71 1.60 30.53
C GLN A 46 -7.90 0.73 30.11
N ALA A 47 -8.06 -0.45 30.70
CA ALA A 47 -9.13 -1.41 30.40
C ALA A 47 -10.53 -0.81 30.64
N LYS A 48 -10.69 0.02 31.70
CA LYS A 48 -11.95 0.70 32.00
C LYS A 48 -12.50 1.49 30.81
N ARG A 49 -11.64 2.15 30.03
CA ARG A 49 -12.06 2.99 28.89
C ARG A 49 -12.85 2.19 27.85
N PHE A 50 -12.42 0.96 27.56
CA PHE A 50 -13.06 0.05 26.61
C PHE A 50 -14.27 -0.66 27.25
N MET A 51 -14.14 -1.06 28.53
CA MET A 51 -15.21 -1.76 29.24
C MET A 51 -16.44 -0.88 29.50
N ASP A 52 -16.27 0.41 29.77
CA ASP A 52 -17.38 1.35 30.00
C ASP A 52 -18.21 1.60 28.71
N VAL A 53 -17.63 1.42 27.52
CA VAL A 53 -18.32 1.52 26.21
C VAL A 53 -18.74 0.16 25.63
N GLY A 54 -18.40 -0.95 26.30
CA GLY A 54 -18.76 -2.30 25.86
C GLY A 54 -17.85 -2.92 24.79
N GLU A 55 -16.72 -2.30 24.49
CA GLU A 55 -15.73 -2.79 23.53
C GLU A 55 -14.84 -3.90 24.12
N LEU A 56 -14.17 -4.66 23.25
CA LEU A 56 -13.12 -5.59 23.66
C LEU A 56 -11.88 -4.79 24.07
N VAL A 57 -11.34 -5.10 25.25
CA VAL A 57 -10.05 -4.56 25.71
C VAL A 57 -8.94 -5.07 24.76
N PRO A 58 -8.00 -4.23 24.30
CA PRO A 58 -6.99 -4.62 23.32
C PRO A 58 -6.17 -5.85 23.70
N ASP A 59 -5.85 -6.68 22.70
CA ASP A 59 -5.15 -7.96 22.89
C ASP A 59 -3.84 -7.82 23.65
N SER A 60 -3.02 -6.80 23.36
CA SER A 60 -1.77 -6.52 24.10
C SER A 60 -1.99 -6.35 25.60
N LEU A 61 -3.01 -5.58 25.99
CA LEU A 61 -3.30 -5.29 27.40
C LEU A 61 -3.88 -6.50 28.14
N ILE A 62 -4.63 -7.37 27.46
CA ILE A 62 -5.14 -8.62 28.06
C ILE A 62 -4.03 -9.67 28.19
N VAL A 63 -3.22 -9.84 27.15
CA VAL A 63 -2.17 -10.86 27.08
C VAL A 63 -1.18 -10.70 28.23
N ASP A 64 -0.63 -9.51 28.44
CA ASP A 64 0.36 -9.26 29.51
C ASP A 64 -0.21 -9.62 30.90
N VAL A 65 -1.44 -9.21 31.19
CA VAL A 65 -2.14 -9.50 32.47
C VAL A 65 -2.35 -10.99 32.72
N ILE A 66 -2.66 -11.76 31.67
CA ILE A 66 -2.89 -13.19 31.77
C ILE A 66 -1.56 -13.95 31.90
N LEU A 67 -0.53 -13.55 31.14
CA LEU A 67 0.81 -14.14 31.21
C LEU A 67 1.46 -13.95 32.59
N ASP A 68 1.44 -12.73 33.13
CA ASP A 68 1.95 -12.41 34.48
C ASP A 68 1.23 -13.21 35.58
N ARG A 69 -0.03 -13.59 35.34
CA ARG A 69 -0.80 -14.38 36.30
C ARG A 69 -0.52 -15.88 36.21
N LEU A 70 -0.28 -16.39 35.00
CA LEU A 70 -0.01 -17.81 34.72
C LEU A 70 1.40 -18.24 35.20
N THR A 71 2.34 -17.32 35.32
CA THR A 71 3.70 -17.58 35.83
C THR A 71 3.79 -17.65 37.36
N GLN A 72 2.70 -17.37 38.09
CA GLN A 72 2.69 -17.41 39.54
C GLN A 72 2.80 -18.84 40.09
N PRO A 73 3.44 -19.06 41.27
CA PRO A 73 3.67 -20.40 41.81
C PRO A 73 2.41 -21.26 41.98
N ASP A 74 1.28 -20.66 42.35
CA ASP A 74 0.03 -21.38 42.54
C ASP A 74 -0.54 -21.97 41.24
N CYS A 75 -0.41 -21.25 40.12
CA CYS A 75 -0.76 -21.74 38.78
C CYS A 75 0.18 -22.85 38.29
N LEU A 76 1.46 -22.80 38.66
CA LEU A 76 2.45 -23.82 38.30
C LEU A 76 2.30 -25.11 39.13
N GLU A 77 2.01 -24.99 40.43
CA GLU A 77 1.85 -26.15 41.33
C GLU A 77 0.49 -26.84 41.20
N ARG A 78 -0.60 -26.08 41.04
CA ARG A 78 -1.97 -26.60 41.04
C ARG A 78 -2.57 -26.74 39.64
N GLY A 79 -1.91 -26.20 38.62
CA GLY A 79 -2.48 -26.02 37.29
C GLY A 79 -3.51 -24.89 37.25
N TRP A 80 -3.92 -24.53 36.03
CA TRP A 80 -4.77 -23.37 35.76
C TRP A 80 -5.94 -23.71 34.82
N LEU A 81 -7.03 -22.96 34.97
CA LEU A 81 -8.22 -22.98 34.12
C LEU A 81 -8.56 -21.56 33.67
N LEU A 82 -8.48 -21.31 32.37
CA LEU A 82 -8.88 -20.04 31.77
C LEU A 82 -10.35 -20.05 31.33
N ASP A 83 -11.13 -19.07 31.80
CA ASP A 83 -12.48 -18.75 31.28
C ASP A 83 -12.43 -17.44 30.48
N GLY A 84 -12.82 -17.53 29.21
CA GLY A 84 -12.93 -16.38 28.32
C GLY A 84 -11.60 -15.73 27.93
N PHE A 85 -10.51 -16.49 27.89
CA PHE A 85 -9.28 -16.18 27.16
C PHE A 85 -8.61 -17.49 26.71
N PRO A 86 -8.01 -17.55 25.50
CA PRO A 86 -8.03 -16.51 24.46
C PRO A 86 -9.40 -16.36 23.79
N ARG A 87 -9.68 -15.16 23.27
CA ARG A 87 -10.90 -14.82 22.50
C ARG A 87 -10.65 -14.56 21.02
N THR A 88 -9.40 -14.26 20.67
CA THR A 88 -8.94 -13.99 19.31
C THR A 88 -7.78 -14.93 18.97
N GLN A 89 -7.55 -15.16 17.68
CA GLN A 89 -6.37 -15.92 17.24
C GLN A 89 -5.05 -15.24 17.67
N GLY A 90 -5.01 -13.90 17.73
CA GLY A 90 -3.87 -13.14 18.22
C GLY A 90 -3.53 -13.45 19.68
N GLN A 91 -4.54 -13.45 20.56
CA GLN A 91 -4.37 -13.85 21.98
C GLN A 91 -3.88 -15.29 22.12
N ALA A 92 -4.40 -16.22 21.30
CA ALA A 92 -3.96 -17.62 21.31
C ALA A 92 -2.50 -17.75 20.86
N GLN A 93 -2.11 -17.12 19.75
CA GLN A 93 -0.74 -17.13 19.24
C GLN A 93 0.24 -16.47 20.21
N ALA A 94 -0.12 -15.36 20.86
CA ALA A 94 0.73 -14.67 21.82
C ALA A 94 1.01 -15.54 23.07
N MET A 95 0.00 -16.22 23.61
CA MET A 95 0.17 -17.17 24.72
C MET A 95 1.02 -18.39 24.31
N LEU A 96 0.86 -18.88 23.09
CA LEU A 96 1.66 -19.98 22.55
C LEU A 96 3.13 -19.57 22.29
N ALA A 97 3.38 -18.31 21.92
CA ALA A 97 4.72 -17.76 21.70
C ALA A 97 5.56 -17.67 22.98
N THR A 98 4.94 -17.52 24.16
CA THR A 98 5.62 -17.56 25.45
C THR A 98 5.85 -18.98 25.98
N GLY A 99 5.45 -20.01 25.22
CA GLY A 99 5.58 -21.41 25.60
C GLY A 99 4.48 -21.91 26.55
N ILE A 100 3.47 -21.11 26.84
CA ILE A 100 2.31 -21.53 27.64
C ILE A 100 1.32 -22.28 26.74
N VAL A 101 1.22 -23.58 26.94
CA VAL A 101 0.37 -24.48 26.15
C VAL A 101 -0.61 -25.20 27.07
N PRO A 102 -1.93 -25.24 26.76
CA PRO A 102 -2.90 -26.00 27.53
C PRO A 102 -2.81 -27.50 27.22
N ASP A 103 -2.94 -28.36 28.23
CA ASP A 103 -3.10 -29.81 28.03
C ASP A 103 -4.47 -30.17 27.42
N LEU A 104 -5.49 -29.37 27.76
CA LEU A 104 -6.89 -29.57 27.39
C LEU A 104 -7.58 -28.24 27.07
N VAL A 105 -8.22 -28.18 25.91
CA VAL A 105 -9.17 -27.15 25.48
C VAL A 105 -10.55 -27.80 25.36
N VAL A 106 -11.55 -27.17 25.98
CA VAL A 106 -12.94 -27.65 25.99
C VAL A 106 -13.80 -26.62 25.26
N VAL A 107 -14.47 -27.02 24.18
CA VAL A 107 -15.41 -26.20 23.43
C VAL A 107 -16.83 -26.58 23.83
N LEU A 108 -17.61 -25.62 24.33
CA LEU A 108 -19.03 -25.82 24.64
C LEU A 108 -19.89 -25.39 23.46
N ASP A 109 -20.48 -26.36 22.76
CA ASP A 109 -21.35 -26.11 21.61
C ASP A 109 -22.80 -25.88 22.08
N VAL A 110 -23.35 -24.69 21.84
CA VAL A 110 -24.73 -24.32 22.20
C VAL A 110 -25.38 -23.56 21.04
N PRO A 111 -26.58 -23.93 20.57
CA PRO A 111 -27.28 -23.20 19.50
C PRO A 111 -27.58 -21.75 19.86
N ASP A 112 -27.45 -20.84 18.89
CA ASP A 112 -27.61 -19.40 19.06
C ASP A 112 -28.96 -18.98 19.65
N ASP A 113 -30.06 -19.60 19.20
CA ASP A 113 -31.41 -19.29 19.72
C ASP A 113 -31.56 -19.65 21.21
N GLU A 114 -30.89 -20.71 21.67
CA GLU A 114 -30.82 -21.08 23.08
C GLU A 114 -29.92 -20.10 23.86
N VAL A 115 -28.82 -19.63 23.27
CA VAL A 115 -27.97 -18.60 23.89
C VAL A 115 -28.76 -17.30 24.10
N VAL A 116 -29.51 -16.85 23.10
CA VAL A 116 -30.40 -15.68 23.21
C VAL A 116 -31.44 -15.88 24.31
N SER A 117 -32.10 -17.04 24.36
CA SER A 117 -33.05 -17.42 25.40
C SER A 117 -32.44 -17.38 26.81
N ARG A 118 -31.23 -17.95 26.98
CA ARG A 118 -30.49 -17.98 28.26
C ARG A 118 -30.04 -16.60 28.74
N ILE A 119 -29.75 -15.66 27.84
CA ILE A 119 -29.36 -14.30 28.24
C ILE A 119 -30.59 -13.46 28.59
N ALA A 120 -31.71 -13.59 27.89
CA ALA A 120 -32.96 -12.92 28.26
C ALA A 120 -33.44 -13.28 29.69
N GLY A 121 -33.17 -14.53 30.12
CA GLY A 121 -33.45 -15.00 31.48
C GLY A 121 -32.43 -14.58 32.55
N ARG A 122 -31.30 -13.95 32.19
CA ARG A 122 -30.19 -13.61 33.09
C ARG A 122 -30.53 -12.46 34.02
N ARG A 123 -30.14 -12.57 35.29
CA ARG A 123 -30.24 -11.50 36.30
C ARG A 123 -28.92 -11.41 37.08
N VAL A 124 -28.59 -10.25 37.64
CA VAL A 124 -27.37 -10.04 38.43
C VAL A 124 -27.69 -9.30 39.72
N ASP A 125 -27.19 -9.84 40.83
CA ASP A 125 -27.15 -9.16 42.12
C ASP A 125 -26.11 -8.04 42.05
N LEU A 126 -26.54 -6.80 42.30
CA LEU A 126 -25.67 -5.61 42.24
C LEU A 126 -24.72 -5.49 43.45
N ALA A 127 -25.03 -6.15 44.57
CA ALA A 127 -24.21 -6.13 45.78
C ALA A 127 -23.05 -7.13 45.71
N THR A 128 -23.29 -8.33 45.17
CA THR A 128 -22.24 -9.39 45.07
C THR A 128 -21.69 -9.61 43.67
N GLY A 129 -22.33 -9.05 42.63
CA GLY A 129 -22.01 -9.31 41.23
C GLY A 129 -22.42 -10.71 40.73
N LYS A 130 -23.06 -11.53 41.57
CA LYS A 130 -23.43 -12.91 41.27
C LYS A 130 -24.54 -12.98 40.22
N THR A 131 -24.40 -13.90 39.27
CA THR A 131 -25.35 -14.08 38.16
C THR A 131 -26.35 -15.20 38.46
N TYR A 132 -27.63 -14.90 38.25
CA TYR A 132 -28.78 -15.78 38.38
C TYR A 132 -29.52 -15.91 37.03
N HIS A 133 -30.43 -16.87 36.94
CA HIS A 133 -31.27 -17.06 35.76
C HIS A 133 -32.69 -17.47 36.19
N VAL A 134 -33.73 -16.74 35.75
CA VAL A 134 -35.12 -16.93 36.22
C VAL A 134 -35.61 -18.39 36.18
N THR A 135 -35.28 -19.14 35.12
CA THR A 135 -35.64 -20.57 34.98
C THR A 135 -34.65 -21.56 35.62
N PHE A 136 -33.35 -21.46 35.33
CA PHE A 136 -32.37 -22.52 35.61
C PHE A 136 -31.50 -22.32 36.86
N ASN A 137 -31.53 -21.12 37.46
CA ASN A 137 -30.83 -20.77 38.69
C ASN A 137 -31.51 -19.53 39.31
N PRO A 138 -32.77 -19.63 39.77
CA PRO A 138 -33.52 -18.47 40.24
C PRO A 138 -32.82 -17.82 41.45
N PRO A 139 -32.92 -16.48 41.60
CA PRO A 139 -32.42 -15.80 42.78
C PRO A 139 -33.14 -16.28 44.05
N PRO A 140 -32.46 -16.34 45.20
CA PRO A 140 -33.11 -16.48 46.50
C PRO A 140 -34.16 -15.37 46.71
N PRO A 141 -35.26 -15.60 47.47
CA PRO A 141 -36.35 -14.63 47.62
C PRO A 141 -35.95 -13.29 48.25
N ASP A 142 -34.79 -13.27 48.91
CA ASP A 142 -34.18 -12.18 49.67
C ASP A 142 -33.06 -11.44 48.92
N VAL A 143 -32.71 -11.85 47.69
CA VAL A 143 -31.66 -11.21 46.87
C VAL A 143 -32.28 -10.41 45.73
N GLU A 144 -32.14 -9.09 45.77
CA GLU A 144 -32.59 -8.20 44.70
C GLU A 144 -31.65 -8.28 43.49
N VAL A 145 -32.20 -8.63 42.32
CA VAL A 145 -31.41 -8.86 41.10
C VAL A 145 -31.97 -8.11 39.90
N VAL A 146 -31.07 -7.53 39.10
CA VAL A 146 -31.41 -6.66 37.97
C VAL A 146 -30.93 -7.30 36.66
N GLN A 147 -31.69 -7.14 35.57
CA GLN A 147 -31.22 -7.50 34.22
C GLN A 147 -30.29 -6.40 33.71
N ARG A 148 -29.17 -6.76 33.07
CA ARG A 148 -28.20 -5.73 32.65
C ARG A 148 -28.72 -4.96 31.44
N SER A 149 -28.26 -3.71 31.29
CA SER A 149 -28.57 -2.88 30.12
C SER A 149 -28.07 -3.46 28.80
N ASP A 150 -27.04 -4.32 28.83
CA ASP A 150 -26.46 -5.01 27.67
C ASP A 150 -27.05 -6.40 27.39
N ASP A 151 -27.99 -6.89 28.21
CA ASP A 151 -28.70 -8.17 28.01
C ASP A 151 -29.92 -7.97 27.07
N ASN A 152 -29.71 -7.38 25.88
CA ASN A 152 -30.72 -7.18 24.82
C ASN A 152 -30.39 -7.98 23.53
N GLU A 153 -31.40 -8.41 22.78
CA GLU A 153 -31.25 -9.37 21.67
C GLU A 153 -30.27 -8.89 20.58
N GLU A 154 -30.31 -7.61 20.21
CA GLU A 154 -29.43 -7.03 19.19
C GLU A 154 -27.95 -7.08 19.62
N THR A 155 -27.66 -6.66 20.86
CA THR A 155 -26.32 -6.73 21.45
C THR A 155 -25.83 -8.18 21.58
N ILE A 156 -26.73 -9.13 21.86
CA ILE A 156 -26.41 -10.55 21.94
C ILE A 156 -26.07 -11.13 20.56
N ARG A 157 -26.83 -10.78 19.52
CA ARG A 157 -26.57 -11.24 18.13
C ARG A 157 -25.23 -10.70 17.61
N VAL A 158 -24.87 -9.46 17.92
CA VAL A 158 -23.52 -8.91 17.63
C VAL A 158 -22.43 -9.72 18.35
N ARG A 159 -22.61 -10.01 19.66
CA ARG A 159 -21.66 -10.82 20.44
C ARG A 159 -21.53 -12.26 19.96
N LEU A 160 -22.61 -12.86 19.46
CA LEU A 160 -22.61 -14.20 18.85
C LEU A 160 -21.89 -14.20 17.50
N ALA A 161 -22.13 -13.20 16.64
CA ALA A 161 -21.41 -13.04 15.39
C ALA A 161 -19.88 -12.90 15.65
N THR A 162 -19.48 -12.03 16.57
CA THR A 162 -18.07 -11.89 16.99
C THR A 162 -17.50 -13.19 17.56
N TYR A 163 -18.28 -13.93 18.35
CA TYR A 163 -17.86 -15.23 18.87
C TYR A 163 -17.60 -16.24 17.74
N HIS A 164 -18.54 -16.41 16.80
CA HIS A 164 -18.37 -17.35 15.68
C HIS A 164 -17.22 -16.94 14.74
N THR A 165 -17.00 -15.64 14.52
CA THR A 165 -15.86 -15.15 13.71
C THR A 165 -14.50 -15.51 14.31
N HIS A 166 -14.37 -15.65 15.63
CA HIS A 166 -13.08 -15.88 16.29
C HIS A 166 -12.92 -17.24 16.98
N CYS A 167 -14.01 -17.94 17.32
CA CYS A 167 -13.95 -19.21 18.04
C CYS A 167 -13.20 -20.28 17.24
N ASP A 168 -13.54 -20.47 15.97
CA ASP A 168 -12.89 -21.45 15.11
C ASP A 168 -11.39 -21.18 15.02
N ALA A 169 -10.99 -19.93 14.76
CA ALA A 169 -9.59 -19.51 14.67
C ALA A 169 -8.81 -19.64 16.01
N VAL A 170 -9.49 -19.54 17.15
CA VAL A 170 -8.93 -19.84 18.48
C VAL A 170 -8.75 -21.35 18.65
N VAL A 171 -9.73 -22.17 18.28
CA VAL A 171 -9.67 -23.63 18.41
C VAL A 171 -8.59 -24.21 17.49
N GLU A 172 -8.54 -23.78 16.23
CA GLU A 172 -7.49 -24.11 15.24
C GLU A 172 -6.07 -23.84 15.75
N SER A 173 -5.89 -22.85 16.64
CA SER A 173 -4.57 -22.53 17.21
C SER A 173 -4.02 -23.63 18.14
N PHE A 174 -4.91 -24.47 18.66
CA PHE A 174 -4.61 -25.57 19.59
C PHE A 174 -4.81 -26.96 19.00
N GLU A 175 -5.65 -27.12 17.98
CA GLU A 175 -5.87 -28.40 17.30
C GLU A 175 -4.61 -28.94 16.62
N GLY A 176 -4.49 -30.27 16.55
CA GLY A 176 -3.37 -30.95 15.92
C GLY A 176 -2.03 -30.90 16.66
N ARG A 177 -1.94 -30.21 17.80
CA ARG A 177 -0.73 -30.21 18.66
C ARG A 177 -0.63 -31.51 19.47
N GLU A 178 0.52 -32.18 19.43
CA GLU A 178 0.75 -33.42 20.20
C GLU A 178 0.59 -33.23 21.73
N SER A 179 0.78 -32.01 22.23
CA SER A 179 0.69 -31.66 23.65
C SER A 179 -0.67 -31.10 24.10
N THR A 180 -1.66 -30.98 23.20
CA THR A 180 -2.97 -30.39 23.52
C THR A 180 -4.10 -31.25 22.98
N THR A 181 -4.99 -31.69 23.87
CA THR A 181 -6.25 -32.31 23.47
C THR A 181 -7.33 -31.24 23.34
N VAL A 182 -8.10 -31.27 22.25
CA VAL A 182 -9.29 -30.45 22.05
C VAL A 182 -10.51 -31.36 22.11
N ILE A 183 -11.54 -30.97 22.88
CA ILE A 183 -12.82 -31.70 22.94
C ILE A 183 -14.01 -30.76 22.73
N HIS A 184 -14.97 -31.23 21.93
CA HIS A 184 -16.27 -30.60 21.74
C HIS A 184 -17.32 -31.24 22.65
N ILE A 185 -18.12 -30.41 23.32
CA ILE A 185 -19.15 -30.83 24.26
C ILE A 185 -20.44 -30.07 23.98
N ASP A 186 -21.48 -30.83 23.63
CA ASP A 186 -22.85 -30.34 23.53
C ASP A 186 -23.33 -29.75 24.88
N GLY A 187 -23.43 -28.43 24.95
CA GLY A 187 -23.89 -27.64 26.09
C GLY A 187 -25.43 -27.54 26.19
N MET A 188 -26.17 -28.34 25.42
CA MET A 188 -27.57 -28.70 25.69
C MET A 188 -27.69 -29.89 26.64
N ARG A 189 -26.63 -30.70 26.78
CA ARG A 189 -26.63 -31.82 27.74
C ARG A 189 -26.53 -31.28 29.17
N GLY A 190 -27.22 -31.95 30.09
CA GLY A 190 -27.27 -31.56 31.50
C GLY A 190 -25.87 -31.42 32.11
N LYS A 191 -25.73 -30.49 33.07
CA LYS A 191 -24.44 -30.02 33.62
C LYS A 191 -23.50 -31.17 34.02
N GLU A 192 -24.05 -32.28 34.54
CA GLU A 192 -23.32 -33.50 34.92
C GLU A 192 -22.67 -34.24 33.75
N ALA A 193 -23.39 -34.48 32.66
CA ALA A 193 -22.87 -35.22 31.50
C ALA A 193 -21.69 -34.48 30.82
N ALA A 194 -21.72 -33.14 30.83
CA ALA A 194 -20.60 -32.32 30.39
C ALA A 194 -19.38 -32.48 31.33
N THR A 195 -19.60 -32.43 32.66
CA THR A 195 -18.53 -32.63 33.66
C THR A 195 -17.90 -34.03 33.54
N GLU A 196 -18.70 -35.09 33.37
CA GLU A 196 -18.22 -36.48 33.17
C GLU A 196 -17.35 -36.62 31.91
N THR A 197 -17.74 -35.93 30.82
CA THR A 197 -16.99 -35.94 29.55
C THR A 197 -15.61 -35.31 29.72
N ILE A 198 -15.52 -34.16 30.40
CA ILE A 198 -14.25 -33.49 30.72
C ILE A 198 -13.39 -34.37 31.65
N GLN A 199 -14.00 -35.02 32.64
CA GLN A 199 -13.29 -35.91 33.55
C GLN A 199 -12.68 -37.13 32.84
N SER A 200 -13.37 -37.69 31.85
CA SER A 200 -12.83 -38.77 31.01
C SER A 200 -11.62 -38.31 30.18
N ALA A 201 -11.67 -37.10 29.60
CA ALA A 201 -10.56 -36.53 28.85
C ALA A 201 -9.32 -36.28 29.75
N VAL A 202 -9.50 -35.66 30.93
CA VAL A 202 -8.41 -35.43 31.90
C VAL A 202 -7.81 -36.74 32.41
N THR A 203 -8.62 -37.78 32.58
CA THR A 203 -8.12 -39.12 32.97
C THR A 203 -7.26 -39.74 31.86
N THR A 204 -7.67 -39.59 30.60
CA THR A 204 -6.94 -40.12 29.44
C THR A 204 -5.57 -39.44 29.28
N LEU A 205 -5.52 -38.11 29.43
CA LEU A 205 -4.27 -37.33 29.44
C LEU A 205 -3.28 -37.81 30.51
N ARG A 206 -3.77 -38.11 31.73
CA ARG A 206 -2.92 -38.62 32.83
C ARG A 206 -2.37 -40.04 32.58
N VAL A 207 -3.03 -40.86 31.77
CA VAL A 207 -2.57 -42.23 31.44
C VAL A 207 -1.53 -42.22 30.31
N ALA A 208 -1.63 -41.29 29.36
CA ALA A 208 -0.71 -41.18 28.22
C ALA A 208 0.73 -40.77 28.61
N ALA A 209 0.92 -40.13 29.77
CA ALA A 209 2.21 -39.58 30.22
C ALA A 209 3.22 -40.60 30.79
N LEU A 210 2.99 -41.92 30.64
CA LEU A 210 3.88 -42.99 31.12
C LEU A 210 4.74 -43.56 29.97
N PRO A 211 6.08 -43.67 30.11
CA PRO A 211 6.97 -43.96 29.00
C PRO A 211 7.02 -45.46 28.63
N LEU A 212 6.92 -45.76 27.33
CA LEU A 212 7.08 -47.12 26.77
C LEU A 212 8.31 -47.21 25.84
N LYS A 213 8.93 -48.40 25.83
CA LYS A 213 10.22 -48.70 25.19
C LYS A 213 10.10 -49.00 23.68
N PRO A 214 11.17 -48.81 22.88
CA PRO A 214 11.12 -48.98 21.42
C PRO A 214 11.22 -50.44 20.96
N VAL A 215 10.56 -50.76 19.82
CA VAL A 215 10.63 -52.06 19.13
C VAL A 215 10.92 -51.86 17.63
N LYS A 216 11.53 -52.87 17.01
CA LYS A 216 12.21 -52.82 15.70
C LYS A 216 11.29 -53.00 14.47
N ALA A 217 11.79 -52.56 13.32
CA ALA A 217 11.15 -52.62 12.00
C ALA A 217 11.01 -54.03 11.40
N ALA A 218 10.00 -54.22 10.52
CA ALA A 218 9.88 -55.38 9.63
C ALA A 218 9.12 -55.10 8.31
N THR A 219 9.88 -55.15 7.20
CA THR A 219 9.62 -55.87 5.93
C THR A 219 8.43 -55.55 4.98
N LYS A 220 8.72 -55.62 3.67
CA LYS A 220 7.92 -55.27 2.47
C LYS A 220 6.86 -56.30 2.04
N SER A 221 5.86 -55.87 1.25
CA SER A 221 5.06 -56.74 0.34
C SER A 221 4.70 -56.04 -1.00
N LYS A 222 4.44 -56.84 -2.04
CA LYS A 222 4.57 -56.60 -3.49
C LYS A 222 3.27 -56.24 -4.26
N LEU A 223 3.47 -55.68 -5.49
CA LEU A 223 2.66 -55.84 -6.74
C LEU A 223 1.24 -55.19 -6.76
N THR A 224 0.61 -54.79 -7.88
CA THR A 224 0.73 -55.11 -9.34
C THR A 224 0.49 -53.89 -10.28
N ALA A 225 0.78 -54.05 -11.57
CA ALA A 225 0.54 -53.13 -12.69
C ALA A 225 -0.59 -53.66 -13.62
N ALA A 226 -1.23 -52.93 -14.56
CA ALA A 226 -1.43 -51.49 -14.87
C ALA A 226 -2.43 -51.38 -16.07
N LYS A 227 -2.93 -50.20 -16.46
CA LYS A 227 -3.66 -49.98 -17.75
C LYS A 227 -3.65 -48.52 -18.24
N SER A 228 -3.69 -48.33 -19.57
CA SER A 228 -3.54 -47.06 -20.28
C SER A 228 -4.85 -46.55 -20.91
N PHE A 229 -4.94 -45.23 -21.13
CA PHE A 229 -5.88 -44.61 -22.08
C PHE A 229 -5.19 -43.52 -22.91
N LYS A 230 -5.65 -43.33 -24.15
CA LYS A 230 -5.11 -42.37 -25.13
C LYS A 230 -5.84 -41.03 -25.07
N VAL A 231 -5.12 -39.93 -25.32
CA VAL A 231 -5.70 -38.59 -25.55
C VAL A 231 -5.41 -38.13 -26.99
N ALA A 232 -6.35 -37.38 -27.58
CA ALA A 232 -6.31 -36.92 -28.97
C ALA A 232 -5.41 -35.69 -29.20
N LYS A 233 -4.98 -35.48 -30.44
CA LYS A 233 -4.15 -34.34 -30.86
C LYS A 233 -5.01 -33.10 -31.20
N PRO A 234 -4.61 -31.89 -30.80
CA PRO A 234 -5.06 -30.65 -31.45
C PRO A 234 -4.29 -30.42 -32.77
N GLN A 235 -4.95 -29.85 -33.77
CA GLN A 235 -4.32 -29.40 -35.02
C GLN A 235 -3.98 -27.90 -34.93
N ILE A 236 -2.70 -27.53 -35.06
CA ILE A 236 -2.28 -26.19 -35.50
C ILE A 236 -1.13 -26.33 -36.52
N SER A 237 -1.10 -25.44 -37.51
CA SER A 237 -0.28 -25.54 -38.72
C SER A 237 1.24 -25.43 -38.50
N PHE A 238 2.00 -26.33 -39.15
CA PHE A 238 3.47 -26.46 -39.08
C PHE A 238 4.29 -25.25 -39.54
N LYS A 239 3.67 -24.18 -40.09
CA LYS A 239 4.42 -23.03 -40.64
C LYS A 239 4.76 -21.92 -39.64
N GLN A 240 3.97 -21.71 -38.58
CA GLN A 240 4.24 -20.63 -37.61
C GLN A 240 5.28 -21.01 -36.54
N HIS A 241 5.65 -22.29 -36.42
CA HIS A 241 6.54 -22.78 -35.37
C HIS A 241 8.04 -22.62 -35.70
N ARG A 242 8.40 -22.16 -36.92
CA ARG A 242 9.78 -22.24 -37.43
C ARG A 242 10.58 -20.93 -37.38
N GLU A 243 9.95 -19.79 -37.06
CA GLU A 243 10.63 -18.47 -37.02
C GLU A 243 11.08 -18.04 -35.61
N LEU A 244 10.77 -18.81 -34.56
CA LEU A 244 11.19 -18.52 -33.17
C LEU A 244 12.45 -19.25 -32.69
N VAL A 245 13.12 -20.02 -33.57
CA VAL A 245 14.29 -20.85 -33.20
C VAL A 245 15.61 -20.19 -33.61
N GLN A 246 15.98 -19.07 -32.98
CA GLN A 246 17.35 -18.52 -33.05
C GLN A 246 17.84 -17.86 -31.74
N LYS A 247 18.19 -18.71 -30.77
CA LYS A 247 19.35 -18.66 -29.83
C LYS A 247 19.05 -19.58 -28.65
N PRO A 248 20.05 -20.25 -28.06
CA PRO A 248 19.84 -21.00 -26.82
C PRO A 248 19.44 -20.03 -25.71
N ARG A 249 18.18 -20.11 -25.25
CA ARG A 249 17.75 -19.40 -24.04
C ARG A 249 18.51 -19.98 -22.85
N ALA A 250 19.09 -19.12 -22.02
CA ALA A 250 19.61 -19.55 -20.74
C ALA A 250 18.45 -20.10 -19.90
N VAL A 251 18.58 -21.34 -19.43
CA VAL A 251 17.65 -21.98 -18.50
C VAL A 251 17.61 -21.13 -17.23
N ARG A 252 16.45 -20.55 -16.89
CA ARG A 252 16.29 -19.67 -15.71
C ARG A 252 15.53 -20.37 -14.59
N LYS A 253 15.99 -20.20 -13.36
CA LYS A 253 15.35 -20.67 -12.13
C LYS A 253 14.94 -19.47 -11.30
N LEU A 254 13.65 -19.24 -11.16
CA LEU A 254 13.11 -18.01 -10.55
C LEU A 254 12.14 -18.36 -9.42
N VAL A 255 12.13 -17.53 -8.38
CA VAL A 255 11.09 -17.49 -7.35
C VAL A 255 10.46 -16.10 -7.39
N ILE A 256 9.14 -16.01 -7.23
CA ILE A 256 8.45 -14.73 -7.05
C ILE A 256 7.72 -14.65 -5.71
N CYS A 257 8.17 -13.70 -4.90
CA CYS A 257 7.65 -13.32 -3.59
C CYS A 257 6.93 -11.96 -3.69
N GLY A 258 6.08 -11.65 -2.72
CA GLY A 258 5.28 -10.42 -2.70
C GLY A 258 3.95 -10.62 -1.96
N PRO A 259 3.25 -9.55 -1.57
CA PRO A 259 2.03 -9.64 -0.78
C PRO A 259 0.88 -10.31 -1.57
N PRO A 260 -0.19 -10.78 -0.91
CA PRO A 260 -1.42 -11.19 -1.60
C PRO A 260 -1.87 -10.08 -2.56
N ALA A 261 -2.42 -10.45 -3.73
CA ALA A 261 -2.79 -9.52 -4.82
C ALA A 261 -1.74 -8.49 -5.31
N GLY A 262 -0.47 -8.56 -4.88
CA GLY A 262 0.63 -7.71 -5.36
C GLY A 262 1.02 -7.90 -6.83
N GLY A 263 0.18 -8.50 -7.68
CA GLY A 263 0.42 -8.69 -9.11
C GLY A 263 1.22 -9.94 -9.51
N LYS A 264 1.63 -10.78 -8.54
CA LYS A 264 2.49 -11.98 -8.77
C LYS A 264 2.06 -12.83 -9.98
N GLY A 265 0.82 -13.31 -10.00
CA GLY A 265 0.31 -14.17 -11.10
C GLY A 265 0.33 -13.48 -12.48
N THR A 266 0.07 -12.18 -12.54
CA THR A 266 0.18 -11.40 -13.79
C THR A 266 1.64 -11.32 -14.26
N GLN A 267 2.59 -11.18 -13.33
CA GLN A 267 4.01 -11.24 -13.65
C GLN A 267 4.43 -12.66 -14.05
N CYS A 268 3.91 -13.71 -13.41
CA CYS A 268 4.13 -15.10 -13.83
C CYS A 268 3.74 -15.34 -15.29
N ASP A 269 2.51 -14.98 -15.68
CA ASP A 269 2.01 -15.12 -17.05
C ASP A 269 2.96 -14.43 -18.06
N LEU A 270 3.45 -13.23 -17.76
CA LEU A 270 4.37 -12.48 -18.63
C LEU A 270 5.79 -13.07 -18.66
N LEU A 271 6.31 -13.56 -17.52
CA LEU A 271 7.61 -14.21 -17.43
C LEU A 271 7.65 -15.55 -18.17
N VAL A 272 6.56 -16.33 -18.10
CA VAL A 272 6.37 -17.55 -18.89
C VAL A 272 6.40 -17.24 -20.38
N GLN A 273 5.70 -16.20 -20.83
CA GLN A 273 5.71 -15.77 -22.23
C GLN A 273 7.12 -15.30 -22.68
N ARG A 274 7.80 -14.47 -21.87
CA ARG A 274 9.10 -13.86 -22.22
C ARG A 274 10.26 -14.86 -22.18
N TYR A 275 10.34 -15.71 -21.16
CA TYR A 275 11.46 -16.63 -20.93
C TYR A 275 11.17 -18.08 -21.31
N GLY A 276 9.90 -18.49 -21.39
CA GLY A 276 9.51 -19.86 -21.70
C GLY A 276 9.65 -20.85 -20.53
N VAL A 277 9.93 -20.37 -19.32
CA VAL A 277 10.02 -21.17 -18.09
C VAL A 277 8.70 -21.89 -17.76
N VAL A 278 8.77 -22.99 -17.01
CA VAL A 278 7.61 -23.70 -16.46
C VAL A 278 7.13 -22.95 -15.21
N HIS A 279 5.88 -22.51 -15.18
CA HIS A 279 5.27 -21.91 -13.99
C HIS A 279 4.72 -22.99 -13.06
N LEU A 280 5.06 -22.87 -11.78
CA LEU A 280 4.76 -23.84 -10.73
C LEU A 280 4.17 -23.08 -9.53
N SER A 281 2.85 -23.12 -9.39
CA SER A 281 2.16 -22.62 -8.18
C SER A 281 1.94 -23.76 -7.18
N THR A 282 2.02 -23.50 -5.88
CA THR A 282 1.80 -24.53 -4.84
C THR A 282 0.43 -25.21 -4.97
N GLY A 283 -0.59 -24.47 -5.40
CA GLY A 283 -1.94 -25.01 -5.59
C GLY A 283 -2.05 -25.92 -6.80
N ASP A 284 -1.38 -25.58 -7.91
CA ASP A 284 -1.36 -26.43 -9.11
C ASP A 284 -0.48 -27.67 -8.91
N LEU A 285 0.62 -27.54 -8.17
CA LEU A 285 1.47 -28.66 -7.77
C LEU A 285 0.70 -29.71 -6.96
N LEU A 286 -0.04 -29.30 -5.93
CA LEU A 286 -0.85 -30.22 -5.11
C LEU A 286 -2.00 -30.86 -5.92
N ARG A 287 -2.62 -30.11 -6.86
CA ARG A 287 -3.62 -30.65 -7.79
C ARG A 287 -3.03 -31.62 -8.81
N ALA A 288 -1.86 -31.32 -9.37
CA ALA A 288 -1.18 -32.15 -10.38
C ALA A 288 -0.55 -33.40 -9.76
N ALA A 289 -0.13 -33.33 -8.49
CA ALA A 289 0.37 -34.48 -7.72
C ALA A 289 -0.74 -35.47 -7.32
N ALA A 290 -2.02 -35.18 -7.60
CA ALA A 290 -3.14 -36.08 -7.29
C ALA A 290 -2.98 -37.43 -8.01
N GLY A 291 -2.51 -38.44 -7.28
CA GLY A 291 -2.20 -39.78 -7.79
C GLY A 291 -0.73 -40.21 -7.64
N THR A 292 0.17 -39.32 -7.24
CA THR A 292 1.53 -39.71 -6.80
C THR A 292 1.53 -40.16 -5.35
N ALA A 293 2.57 -40.86 -4.89
CA ALA A 293 2.68 -41.30 -3.50
C ALA A 293 2.72 -40.12 -2.52
N LEU A 294 3.54 -39.10 -2.82
CA LEU A 294 3.64 -37.88 -2.02
C LEU A 294 2.37 -37.02 -2.10
N GLY A 295 1.76 -36.90 -3.29
CA GLY A 295 0.50 -36.18 -3.46
C GLY A 295 -0.69 -36.85 -2.77
N THR A 296 -0.67 -38.18 -2.64
CA THR A 296 -1.68 -38.92 -1.85
C THR A 296 -1.48 -38.68 -0.35
N GLN A 297 -0.24 -38.59 0.13
CA GLN A 297 0.04 -38.20 1.52
C GLN A 297 -0.38 -36.75 1.79
N ALA A 298 -0.03 -35.81 0.91
CA ALA A 298 -0.43 -34.41 1.02
C ALA A 298 -1.96 -34.24 0.96
N LYS A 299 -2.64 -35.01 0.11
CA LYS A 299 -4.10 -35.06 0.03
C LYS A 299 -4.74 -35.58 1.31
N ALA A 300 -4.13 -36.54 2.01
CA ALA A 300 -4.65 -37.02 3.30
C ALA A 300 -4.65 -35.93 4.37
N TYR A 301 -3.60 -35.08 4.43
CA TYR A 301 -3.61 -33.89 5.28
C TYR A 301 -4.71 -32.91 4.86
N MET A 302 -4.83 -32.60 3.56
CA MET A 302 -5.84 -31.67 3.04
C MET A 302 -7.30 -32.14 3.26
N GLU A 303 -7.58 -33.44 3.10
CA GLU A 303 -8.91 -34.03 3.36
C GLU A 303 -9.24 -34.11 4.86
N ALA A 304 -8.21 -34.10 5.72
CA ALA A 304 -8.34 -33.97 7.17
C ALA A 304 -8.33 -32.50 7.67
N GLY A 305 -8.32 -31.52 6.77
CA GLY A 305 -8.23 -30.08 7.12
C GLY A 305 -6.86 -29.62 7.61
N GLN A 306 -5.85 -30.49 7.63
CA GLN A 306 -4.53 -30.24 8.18
C GLN A 306 -3.59 -29.58 7.16
N LEU A 307 -2.68 -28.73 7.65
CA LEU A 307 -1.59 -28.19 6.84
C LEU A 307 -0.60 -29.30 6.44
N VAL A 308 -0.27 -29.35 5.15
CA VAL A 308 0.72 -30.31 4.62
C VAL A 308 2.11 -29.95 5.17
N PRO A 309 2.86 -30.88 5.78
CA PRO A 309 4.18 -30.59 6.35
C PRO A 309 5.19 -30.02 5.34
N ASP A 310 5.99 -29.04 5.76
CA ASP A 310 6.95 -28.32 4.90
C ASP A 310 7.89 -29.26 4.12
N ALA A 311 8.40 -30.30 4.78
CA ALA A 311 9.26 -31.30 4.13
C ALA A 311 8.54 -32.06 3.00
N LEU A 312 7.25 -32.40 3.20
CA LEU A 312 6.43 -33.09 2.21
C LEU A 312 6.08 -32.17 1.03
N ILE A 313 5.82 -30.88 1.28
CA ILE A 313 5.64 -29.88 0.23
C ILE A 313 6.93 -29.73 -0.60
N VAL A 314 8.10 -29.63 0.05
CA VAL A 314 9.39 -29.54 -0.66
C VAL A 314 9.67 -30.80 -1.47
N ASP A 315 9.32 -31.99 -0.98
CA ASP A 315 9.47 -33.23 -1.74
C ASP A 315 8.55 -33.28 -2.98
N VAL A 316 7.29 -32.82 -2.88
CA VAL A 316 6.39 -32.66 -4.05
C VAL A 316 6.94 -31.65 -5.07
N ILE A 317 7.53 -30.54 -4.60
CA ILE A 317 8.19 -29.56 -5.48
C ILE A 317 9.42 -30.17 -6.15
N LEU A 318 10.27 -30.87 -5.39
CA LEU A 318 11.50 -31.48 -5.88
C LEU A 318 11.22 -32.47 -7.00
N ASP A 319 10.25 -33.38 -6.83
CA ASP A 319 9.82 -34.32 -7.87
C ASP A 319 9.42 -33.60 -9.16
N ARG A 320 8.60 -32.54 -9.07
CA ARG A 320 8.17 -31.77 -10.24
C ARG A 320 9.31 -31.01 -10.92
N LEU A 321 10.30 -30.55 -10.16
CA LEU A 321 11.49 -29.86 -10.67
C LEU A 321 12.46 -30.79 -11.42
N GLN A 322 12.39 -32.11 -11.22
CA GLN A 322 13.18 -33.11 -11.95
C GLN A 322 12.55 -33.53 -13.29
N GLU A 323 11.34 -33.08 -13.61
CA GLU A 323 10.73 -33.40 -14.91
C GLU A 323 11.47 -32.73 -16.08
N PRO A 324 11.51 -33.36 -17.28
CA PRO A 324 12.33 -32.86 -18.40
C PRO A 324 12.02 -31.43 -18.83
N ASP A 325 10.77 -30.98 -18.72
CA ASP A 325 10.39 -29.61 -19.11
C ASP A 325 10.98 -28.55 -18.18
N CYS A 326 10.99 -28.80 -16.86
CA CYS A 326 11.65 -27.96 -15.85
C CYS A 326 13.17 -27.92 -16.04
N LEU A 327 13.78 -29.05 -16.41
CA LEU A 327 15.23 -29.14 -16.66
C LEU A 327 15.65 -28.45 -17.96
N GLU A 328 14.87 -28.58 -19.04
CA GLU A 328 15.18 -28.01 -20.36
C GLU A 328 14.82 -26.53 -20.48
N ARG A 329 13.72 -26.08 -19.84
CA ARG A 329 13.17 -24.73 -20.00
C ARG A 329 13.38 -23.84 -18.79
N GLY A 330 13.71 -24.41 -17.64
CA GLY A 330 13.77 -23.70 -16.37
C GLY A 330 12.39 -23.54 -15.75
N TRP A 331 12.34 -22.96 -14.55
CA TRP A 331 11.15 -22.94 -13.71
C TRP A 331 10.95 -21.61 -12.99
N LEU A 332 9.69 -21.31 -12.68
CA LEU A 332 9.25 -20.16 -11.90
C LEU A 332 8.31 -20.64 -10.80
N LEU A 333 8.76 -20.57 -9.54
CA LEU A 333 7.95 -20.86 -8.36
C LEU A 333 7.15 -19.63 -7.94
N ASP A 334 5.83 -19.78 -7.84
CA ASP A 334 4.88 -18.73 -7.46
C ASP A 334 4.26 -19.03 -6.08
N GLY A 335 4.50 -18.14 -5.13
CA GLY A 335 3.97 -18.25 -3.78
C GLY A 335 4.59 -19.38 -2.94
N PHE A 336 5.81 -19.80 -3.27
CA PHE A 336 6.65 -20.70 -2.47
C PHE A 336 8.14 -20.33 -2.63
N PRO A 337 8.98 -20.36 -1.58
CA PRO A 337 8.63 -20.62 -0.17
C PRO A 337 7.89 -19.45 0.49
N ARG A 338 7.16 -19.72 1.57
CA ARG A 338 6.39 -18.74 2.35
C ARG A 338 6.94 -18.50 3.76
N THR A 339 7.71 -19.45 4.29
CA THR A 339 8.32 -19.39 5.62
C THR A 339 9.82 -19.65 5.52
N GLN A 340 10.58 -19.19 6.53
CA GLN A 340 12.02 -19.47 6.62
C GLN A 340 12.31 -20.98 6.60
N ALA A 341 11.54 -21.79 7.34
CA ALA A 341 11.69 -23.24 7.36
C ALA A 341 11.55 -23.87 5.96
N GLN A 342 10.59 -23.43 5.15
CA GLN A 342 10.45 -23.87 3.76
C GLN A 342 11.67 -23.49 2.90
N ALA A 343 12.21 -22.28 3.09
CA ALA A 343 13.41 -21.83 2.38
C ALA A 343 14.67 -22.64 2.79
N GLU A 344 14.85 -22.90 4.08
CA GLU A 344 15.95 -23.71 4.61
C GLU A 344 15.89 -25.16 4.12
N VAL A 345 14.72 -25.80 4.12
CA VAL A 345 14.55 -27.16 3.59
C VAL A 345 14.77 -27.19 2.07
N MET A 346 14.28 -26.20 1.33
CA MET A 346 14.51 -26.04 -0.12
C MET A 346 16.02 -25.94 -0.43
N LEU A 347 16.77 -25.14 0.34
CA LEU A 347 18.22 -25.02 0.23
C LEU A 347 18.97 -26.31 0.63
N ALA A 348 18.55 -26.98 1.70
CA ALA A 348 19.13 -28.24 2.15
C ALA A 348 18.93 -29.38 1.14
N ARG A 349 17.86 -29.35 0.34
CA ARG A 349 17.64 -30.25 -0.80
C ARG A 349 18.33 -29.80 -2.11
N GLY A 350 19.13 -28.73 -2.08
CA GLY A 350 19.90 -28.25 -3.23
C GLY A 350 19.09 -27.45 -4.26
N ILE A 351 17.87 -27.04 -3.93
CA ILE A 351 17.02 -26.24 -4.82
C ILE A 351 17.39 -24.76 -4.62
N VAL A 352 18.32 -24.28 -5.44
CA VAL A 352 18.74 -22.86 -5.43
C VAL A 352 18.24 -22.17 -6.71
N PRO A 353 17.43 -21.09 -6.62
CA PRO A 353 17.05 -20.28 -7.77
C PRO A 353 18.19 -19.33 -8.19
N ASP A 354 18.19 -18.91 -9.45
CA ASP A 354 19.12 -17.89 -9.95
C ASP A 354 18.78 -16.51 -9.35
N ALA A 355 17.47 -16.24 -9.18
CA ALA A 355 16.97 -15.01 -8.57
C ALA A 355 15.68 -15.18 -7.76
N ILE A 356 15.58 -14.36 -6.70
CA ILE A 356 14.36 -14.10 -5.94
C ILE A 356 13.80 -12.74 -6.41
N LEU A 357 12.61 -12.74 -6.99
CA LEU A 357 11.89 -11.54 -7.40
C LEU A 357 10.93 -11.14 -6.28
N VAL A 358 11.10 -9.97 -5.68
CA VAL A 358 10.27 -9.49 -4.58
C VAL A 358 9.43 -8.32 -5.09
N LEU A 359 8.11 -8.50 -5.13
CA LEU A 359 7.16 -7.45 -5.48
C LEU A 359 6.77 -6.68 -4.21
N ASP A 360 7.26 -5.45 -4.08
CA ASP A 360 6.89 -4.53 -3.01
C ASP A 360 5.63 -3.75 -3.45
N VAL A 361 4.54 -3.86 -2.69
CA VAL A 361 3.27 -3.14 -2.89
C VAL A 361 2.75 -2.71 -1.51
N PRO A 362 2.34 -1.45 -1.30
CA PRO A 362 1.78 -1.01 -0.02
C PRO A 362 0.50 -1.75 0.36
N ASP A 363 0.27 -1.88 1.67
CA ASP A 363 -0.84 -2.65 2.22
C ASP A 363 -2.23 -2.12 1.80
N ASP A 364 -2.40 -0.80 1.78
CA ASP A 364 -3.65 -0.15 1.31
C ASP A 364 -3.92 -0.45 -0.18
N ASP A 365 -2.88 -0.44 -1.02
CA ASP A 365 -2.98 -0.83 -2.44
C ASP A 365 -3.31 -2.33 -2.60
N VAL A 366 -2.79 -3.18 -1.72
CA VAL A 366 -3.13 -4.61 -1.68
C VAL A 366 -4.59 -4.82 -1.31
N VAL A 367 -5.08 -4.14 -0.26
CA VAL A 367 -6.50 -4.17 0.15
C VAL A 367 -7.40 -3.71 -1.00
N ALA A 368 -7.09 -2.58 -1.64
CA ALA A 368 -7.82 -2.07 -2.79
C ALA A 368 -7.83 -3.06 -3.98
N ARG A 369 -6.71 -3.73 -4.25
CA ARG A 369 -6.58 -4.75 -5.31
C ARG A 369 -7.34 -6.05 -4.99
N ILE A 370 -7.65 -6.36 -3.74
CA ILE A 370 -8.41 -7.57 -3.40
C ILE A 370 -9.92 -7.34 -3.53
N ALA A 371 -10.42 -6.14 -3.23
CA ALA A 371 -11.82 -5.78 -3.50
C ALA A 371 -12.21 -5.98 -4.98
N GLY A 372 -11.28 -5.72 -5.91
CA GLY A 372 -11.44 -5.95 -7.34
C GLY A 372 -11.20 -7.39 -7.82
N ARG A 373 -10.73 -8.30 -6.98
CA ARG A 373 -10.33 -9.67 -7.38
C ARG A 373 -11.53 -10.58 -7.61
N ARG A 374 -11.49 -11.41 -8.66
CA ARG A 374 -12.49 -12.44 -8.96
C ARG A 374 -11.81 -13.74 -9.38
N VAL A 375 -12.51 -14.87 -9.26
CA VAL A 375 -12.03 -16.18 -9.69
C VAL A 375 -13.11 -16.92 -10.48
N ASP A 376 -12.72 -17.47 -11.61
CA ASP A 376 -13.51 -18.44 -12.36
C ASP A 376 -13.53 -19.78 -11.60
N LEU A 377 -14.73 -20.26 -11.24
CA LEU A 377 -14.91 -21.52 -10.52
C LEU A 377 -14.65 -22.77 -11.37
N VAL A 378 -14.66 -22.65 -12.69
CA VAL A 378 -14.43 -23.75 -13.65
C VAL A 378 -12.94 -23.95 -13.91
N THR A 379 -12.21 -22.87 -14.19
CA THR A 379 -10.76 -22.96 -14.49
C THR A 379 -9.85 -22.65 -13.30
N GLY A 380 -10.38 -22.10 -12.21
CA GLY A 380 -9.59 -21.60 -11.07
C GLY A 380 -8.83 -20.30 -11.35
N ARG A 381 -8.93 -19.74 -12.57
CA ARG A 381 -8.16 -18.56 -12.99
C ARG A 381 -8.61 -17.30 -12.25
N THR A 382 -7.64 -16.51 -11.79
CA THR A 382 -7.90 -15.24 -11.10
C THR A 382 -7.91 -14.07 -12.08
N TYR A 383 -8.95 -13.25 -11.97
CA TYR A 383 -9.18 -12.00 -12.70
C TYR A 383 -9.24 -10.83 -11.72
N HIS A 384 -9.18 -9.61 -12.24
CA HIS A 384 -9.38 -8.39 -11.47
C HIS A 384 -10.22 -7.40 -12.28
N MET A 385 -11.34 -6.95 -11.73
CA MET A 385 -12.35 -6.13 -12.43
C MET A 385 -11.76 -4.90 -13.14
N THR A 386 -10.77 -4.23 -12.53
CA THR A 386 -10.01 -3.13 -13.15
C THR A 386 -8.83 -3.59 -14.02
N PHE A 387 -7.83 -4.28 -13.44
CA PHE A 387 -6.53 -4.48 -14.10
C PHE A 387 -6.40 -5.73 -15.01
N ASN A 388 -7.32 -6.68 -14.91
CA ASN A 388 -7.34 -7.92 -15.71
C ASN A 388 -8.77 -8.51 -15.74
N PRO A 389 -9.74 -7.84 -16.37
CA PRO A 389 -11.14 -8.26 -16.33
C PRO A 389 -11.35 -9.63 -17.00
N PRO A 390 -12.36 -10.40 -16.57
CA PRO A 390 -12.71 -11.67 -17.20
C PRO A 390 -13.26 -11.45 -18.62
N PRO A 391 -13.06 -12.41 -19.54
CA PRO A 391 -13.84 -12.48 -20.78
C PRO A 391 -15.35 -12.54 -20.50
N LEU A 392 -16.16 -11.99 -21.40
CA LEU A 392 -17.62 -11.82 -21.26
C LEU A 392 -18.39 -13.14 -21.04
N ASP A 393 -17.82 -14.27 -21.43
CA ASP A 393 -18.36 -15.62 -21.34
C ASP A 393 -17.89 -16.39 -20.08
N VAL A 394 -16.97 -15.83 -19.29
CA VAL A 394 -16.41 -16.48 -18.09
C VAL A 394 -17.09 -15.97 -16.83
N ALA A 395 -17.90 -16.84 -16.21
CA ALA A 395 -18.53 -16.55 -14.92
C ALA A 395 -17.49 -16.56 -13.79
N VAL A 396 -17.29 -15.41 -13.13
CA VAL A 396 -16.34 -15.25 -12.03
C VAL A 396 -17.04 -14.77 -10.76
N VAL A 397 -16.56 -15.26 -9.61
CA VAL A 397 -17.05 -14.86 -8.28
C VAL A 397 -15.94 -14.18 -7.48
N GLN A 398 -16.29 -13.27 -6.57
CA GLN A 398 -15.36 -12.87 -5.51
C GLN A 398 -15.24 -14.04 -4.53
N ARG A 399 -14.05 -14.30 -3.97
CA ARG A 399 -13.93 -15.39 -3.01
C ARG A 399 -14.48 -14.98 -1.65
N SER A 400 -14.92 -15.95 -0.86
CA SER A 400 -15.35 -15.74 0.53
C SER A 400 -14.23 -15.22 1.44
N ASP A 401 -12.97 -15.50 1.10
CA ASP A 401 -11.76 -15.06 1.81
C ASP A 401 -11.16 -13.73 1.30
N ASP A 402 -11.82 -13.05 0.35
CA ASP A 402 -11.41 -11.72 -0.15
C ASP A 402 -12.13 -10.60 0.67
N ASN A 403 -11.97 -10.61 2.01
CA ASN A 403 -12.49 -9.61 2.97
C ASN A 403 -11.35 -8.89 3.73
N ASP A 404 -11.59 -7.65 4.17
CA ASP A 404 -10.58 -6.74 4.74
C ASP A 404 -9.76 -7.34 5.90
N GLU A 405 -10.43 -8.01 6.83
CA GLU A 405 -9.79 -8.66 7.99
C GLU A 405 -8.87 -9.81 7.57
N THR A 406 -9.35 -10.70 6.70
CA THR A 406 -8.56 -11.82 6.16
C THR A 406 -7.35 -11.33 5.35
N ILE A 407 -7.47 -10.17 4.69
CA ILE A 407 -6.38 -9.53 3.96
C ILE A 407 -5.31 -9.00 4.92
N ARG A 408 -5.71 -8.28 5.98
CA ARG A 408 -4.77 -7.75 6.99
C ARG A 408 -4.00 -8.87 7.68
N VAL A 409 -4.65 -9.98 8.04
CA VAL A 409 -3.98 -11.17 8.58
C VAL A 409 -2.94 -11.71 7.59
N ARG A 410 -3.28 -11.84 6.30
CA ARG A 410 -2.35 -12.33 5.26
C ARG A 410 -1.20 -11.36 4.97
N LEU A 411 -1.40 -10.07 5.11
CA LEU A 411 -0.36 -9.04 5.01
C LEU A 411 0.59 -9.11 6.21
N ALA A 412 0.06 -9.20 7.44
CA ALA A 412 0.88 -9.38 8.65
C ALA A 412 1.73 -10.66 8.57
N THR A 413 1.15 -11.80 8.15
CA THR A 413 1.89 -13.06 7.93
C THR A 413 2.93 -12.91 6.81
N TYR A 414 2.62 -12.17 5.74
CA TYR A 414 3.58 -11.90 4.66
C TYR A 414 4.77 -11.07 5.16
N HIS A 415 4.55 -9.93 5.83
CA HIS A 415 5.63 -9.09 6.36
C HIS A 415 6.49 -9.82 7.39
N THR A 416 5.86 -10.59 8.29
CA THR A 416 6.55 -11.41 9.31
C THR A 416 7.52 -12.44 8.72
N HIS A 417 7.24 -12.97 7.51
CA HIS A 417 8.04 -14.06 6.94
C HIS A 417 8.82 -13.69 5.68
N CYS A 418 8.44 -12.63 4.94
CA CYS A 418 9.04 -12.31 3.65
C CYS A 418 10.54 -12.01 3.79
N ASP A 419 10.93 -11.16 4.73
CA ASP A 419 12.34 -10.82 4.89
C ASP A 419 13.17 -12.01 5.39
N ALA A 420 12.64 -12.86 6.27
CA ALA A 420 13.30 -14.10 6.69
C ALA A 420 13.49 -15.12 5.53
N VAL A 421 12.49 -15.21 4.62
CA VAL A 421 12.61 -15.99 3.38
C VAL A 421 13.68 -15.40 2.46
N VAL A 422 13.66 -14.08 2.22
CA VAL A 422 14.63 -13.40 1.35
C VAL A 422 16.05 -13.52 1.90
N GLU A 423 16.22 -13.39 3.22
CA GLU A 423 17.50 -13.52 3.91
C GLU A 423 18.11 -14.92 3.76
N SER A 424 17.27 -15.97 3.79
CA SER A 424 17.70 -17.35 3.59
C SER A 424 18.45 -17.56 2.26
N PHE A 425 18.12 -16.79 1.23
CA PHE A 425 18.78 -16.85 -0.10
C PHE A 425 19.91 -15.82 -0.29
N ARG A 426 20.19 -14.94 0.70
CA ARG A 426 21.25 -13.94 0.61
C ARG A 426 22.61 -14.62 0.36
N GLY A 427 23.36 -14.10 -0.61
CA GLY A 427 24.65 -14.67 -1.04
C GLY A 427 24.56 -15.97 -1.84
N ARG A 428 23.37 -16.56 -2.03
CA ARG A 428 23.13 -17.80 -2.82
C ARG A 428 22.37 -17.54 -4.12
N SER A 429 21.47 -16.57 -4.11
CA SER A 429 20.64 -16.16 -5.26
C SER A 429 20.66 -14.64 -5.42
N LYS A 430 20.38 -14.12 -6.64
CA LYS A 430 20.25 -12.67 -6.86
C LYS A 430 18.90 -12.19 -6.34
N ILE A 431 18.89 -11.24 -5.41
CA ILE A 431 17.64 -10.64 -4.90
C ILE A 431 17.31 -9.42 -5.76
N ILE A 432 16.08 -9.34 -6.28
CA ILE A 432 15.60 -8.24 -7.14
C ILE A 432 14.28 -7.74 -6.55
N ARG A 433 14.32 -6.61 -5.82
CA ARG A 433 13.13 -5.90 -5.34
C ARG A 433 12.52 -5.05 -6.47
N LEU A 434 11.20 -5.01 -6.55
CA LEU A 434 10.42 -4.48 -7.67
C LEU A 434 9.19 -3.73 -7.14
N ASN A 435 9.01 -2.48 -7.54
CA ASN A 435 7.79 -1.74 -7.24
C ASN A 435 6.60 -2.32 -8.03
N GLY A 436 5.68 -2.99 -7.34
CA GLY A 436 4.47 -3.60 -7.91
C GLY A 436 3.32 -2.63 -8.18
N LEU A 437 3.51 -1.32 -8.00
CA LEU A 437 2.63 -0.25 -8.49
C LEU A 437 2.95 0.15 -9.94
N LEU A 438 4.12 -0.21 -10.47
CA LEU A 438 4.49 0.12 -11.85
C LEU A 438 3.65 -0.63 -12.89
N PRO A 439 3.53 -0.11 -14.13
CA PRO A 439 2.85 -0.82 -15.22
C PRO A 439 3.41 -2.22 -15.44
N LYS A 440 2.52 -3.18 -15.75
CA LYS A 440 2.86 -4.61 -15.77
C LYS A 440 4.04 -4.98 -16.68
N PHE A 441 4.24 -4.28 -17.79
CA PHE A 441 5.37 -4.50 -18.70
C PHE A 441 6.69 -3.89 -18.19
N THR A 442 6.64 -2.71 -17.55
CA THR A 442 7.81 -2.06 -16.92
C THR A 442 8.41 -2.94 -15.83
N ILE A 443 7.58 -3.64 -15.06
CA ILE A 443 8.06 -4.62 -14.06
C ILE A 443 8.84 -5.76 -14.75
N VAL A 444 8.36 -6.28 -15.89
CA VAL A 444 9.05 -7.33 -16.66
C VAL A 444 10.37 -6.85 -17.25
N GLU A 445 10.47 -5.57 -17.63
CA GLU A 445 11.70 -4.93 -18.10
C GLU A 445 12.70 -4.76 -16.95
N ASN A 446 12.26 -4.27 -15.80
CA ASN A 446 13.08 -4.20 -14.59
C ASN A 446 13.59 -5.59 -14.15
N ILE A 447 12.77 -6.63 -14.26
CA ILE A 447 13.19 -8.03 -14.05
C ILE A 447 14.23 -8.45 -15.10
N HIS A 448 14.07 -8.05 -16.36
CA HIS A 448 15.02 -8.39 -17.42
C HIS A 448 16.41 -7.80 -17.17
N ASP A 449 16.47 -6.51 -16.86
CA ASP A 449 17.70 -5.79 -16.58
C ASP A 449 18.32 -6.30 -15.27
N GLY A 450 17.48 -6.55 -14.26
CA GLY A 450 17.87 -7.24 -13.03
C GLY A 450 18.43 -8.66 -13.25
N LEU A 451 18.02 -9.38 -14.30
CA LEU A 451 18.53 -10.72 -14.64
C LEU A 451 19.72 -10.70 -15.62
N ALA A 452 20.18 -9.53 -16.07
CA ALA A 452 21.38 -9.40 -16.88
C ALA A 452 22.65 -9.70 -16.06
N VAL A 453 23.60 -10.38 -16.71
CA VAL A 453 24.94 -10.66 -16.14
C VAL A 453 25.89 -9.55 -16.59
N PRO A 454 26.63 -8.88 -15.68
CA PRO A 454 27.66 -7.94 -16.09
C PRO A 454 28.72 -8.68 -16.90
N THR A 455 28.98 -8.20 -18.12
CA THR A 455 29.99 -8.82 -18.99
C THR A 455 31.37 -8.65 -18.35
N PRO A 456 32.20 -9.70 -18.22
CA PRO A 456 33.49 -9.57 -17.56
C PRO A 456 34.42 -8.62 -18.33
N ALA A 457 34.76 -7.48 -17.72
CA ALA A 457 35.91 -6.72 -18.16
C ALA A 457 37.18 -7.58 -17.96
N ALA A 458 38.08 -7.57 -18.94
CA ALA A 458 39.22 -8.48 -18.96
C ALA A 458 40.14 -8.31 -17.74
N SER A 459 40.66 -9.44 -17.23
CA SER A 459 41.49 -9.50 -16.03
C SER A 459 42.72 -8.58 -16.09
N PRO A 460 43.11 -7.92 -14.97
CA PRO A 460 44.18 -6.94 -14.97
C PRO A 460 45.56 -7.62 -15.08
N THR A 461 46.20 -7.48 -16.24
CA THR A 461 47.61 -7.82 -16.41
C THR A 461 48.52 -6.73 -15.85
N LYS A 462 49.28 -7.10 -14.82
CA LYS A 462 50.56 -6.53 -14.35
C LYS A 462 50.86 -5.04 -14.65
N SER A 463 50.89 -4.26 -13.57
CA SER A 463 51.93 -3.26 -13.28
C SER A 463 52.32 -2.31 -14.43
N ARG A 464 51.65 -1.15 -14.49
CA ARG A 464 52.30 0.07 -15.00
C ARG A 464 51.86 1.30 -14.23
N LYS A 465 52.86 2.15 -13.95
CA LYS A 465 52.87 3.25 -12.99
C LYS A 465 51.63 4.14 -13.04
N THR A 466 51.10 4.43 -11.86
CA THR A 466 49.98 5.34 -11.60
C THR A 466 50.21 6.74 -12.15
N VAL A 467 49.40 7.10 -13.15
CA VAL A 467 48.91 8.48 -13.33
C VAL A 467 47.41 8.39 -13.12
N LEU A 468 46.89 9.06 -12.08
CA LEU A 468 45.47 9.00 -11.73
C LEU A 468 44.61 9.72 -12.78
N PRO A 469 43.59 9.07 -13.37
CA PRO A 469 42.47 9.76 -13.95
C PRO A 469 41.46 10.10 -12.84
N THR A 470 41.22 11.39 -12.60
CA THR A 470 40.22 11.86 -11.64
C THR A 470 38.80 11.65 -12.16
N THR A 471 38.13 10.58 -11.71
CA THR A 471 36.69 10.41 -11.88
C THR A 471 35.92 11.32 -10.91
N SER A 472 35.16 12.27 -11.45
CA SER A 472 34.29 13.17 -10.68
C SER A 472 33.16 12.39 -10.01
N VAL A 473 33.18 12.29 -8.67
CA VAL A 473 32.07 11.72 -7.88
C VAL A 473 31.04 12.83 -7.62
N VAL A 474 29.76 12.55 -7.90
CA VAL A 474 28.66 13.49 -7.65
C VAL A 474 28.41 13.57 -6.12
N PRO A 475 28.35 14.76 -5.49
CA PRO A 475 28.28 14.86 -4.03
C PRO A 475 26.92 14.39 -3.49
N GLN A 476 26.95 13.64 -2.38
CA GLN A 476 25.78 13.10 -1.70
C GLN A 476 26.01 13.30 -0.21
N VAL A 477 25.49 14.41 0.31
CA VAL A 477 25.92 14.97 1.60
C VAL A 477 24.78 14.95 2.60
N VAL A 478 25.06 14.49 3.83
CA VAL A 478 24.13 14.58 4.96
C VAL A 478 24.70 15.57 5.98
N VAL A 479 23.86 16.49 6.49
CA VAL A 479 24.23 17.43 7.57
C VAL A 479 23.42 17.13 8.83
N LEU A 480 24.11 16.57 9.83
CA LEU A 480 23.59 16.26 11.17
C LEU A 480 24.09 17.26 12.21
N GLY A 481 23.48 17.23 13.40
CA GLY A 481 23.78 18.13 14.52
C GLY A 481 22.53 18.41 15.36
N PRO A 482 22.69 18.91 16.61
CA PRO A 482 21.55 19.24 17.48
C PRO A 482 20.68 20.39 16.91
N PRO A 483 19.50 20.67 17.48
CA PRO A 483 18.75 21.90 17.19
C PRO A 483 19.64 23.14 17.33
N ALA A 484 19.33 24.21 16.59
CA ALA A 484 20.11 25.45 16.50
C ALA A 484 21.63 25.34 16.20
N ALA A 485 22.13 24.17 15.77
CA ALA A 485 23.55 23.99 15.43
C ALA A 485 24.05 24.81 14.22
N GLY A 486 23.14 25.47 13.49
CA GLY A 486 23.46 26.22 12.28
C GLY A 486 23.42 25.39 11.00
N LYS A 487 22.78 24.20 11.03
CA LYS A 487 22.63 23.27 9.88
C LYS A 487 22.16 24.01 8.62
N GLY A 488 20.92 24.52 8.62
CA GLY A 488 20.34 25.23 7.46
C GLY A 488 21.22 26.35 6.89
N THR A 489 21.88 27.15 7.74
CA THR A 489 22.81 28.20 7.30
C THR A 489 24.03 27.66 6.54
N GLN A 490 24.53 26.48 6.91
CA GLN A 490 25.58 25.80 6.15
C GLN A 490 25.00 25.11 4.90
N CYS A 491 23.82 24.50 5.01
CA CYS A 491 23.11 23.86 3.90
C CYS A 491 22.86 24.82 2.73
N GLU A 492 22.28 26.01 2.98
CA GLU A 492 22.08 27.06 1.96
C GLU A 492 23.40 27.46 1.27
N ARG A 493 24.47 27.64 2.05
CA ARG A 493 25.79 28.01 1.52
C ARG A 493 26.37 26.92 0.63
N LEU A 494 26.27 25.65 1.04
CA LEU A 494 26.76 24.50 0.28
C LEU A 494 25.98 24.30 -1.02
N VAL A 495 24.64 24.40 -0.95
CA VAL A 495 23.74 24.40 -2.11
C VAL A 495 24.12 25.50 -3.10
N ARG A 496 24.39 26.73 -2.61
CA ARG A 496 24.79 27.86 -3.45
C ARG A 496 26.19 27.75 -4.06
N GLU A 497 27.17 27.20 -3.32
CA GLU A 497 28.57 27.13 -3.77
C GLU A 497 28.82 25.94 -4.71
N TYR A 498 28.25 24.77 -4.37
CA TYR A 498 28.46 23.50 -5.07
C TYR A 498 27.33 23.14 -6.05
N GLY A 499 26.18 23.84 -6.01
CA GLY A 499 25.06 23.62 -6.93
C GLY A 499 24.26 22.35 -6.64
N LEU A 500 24.26 21.88 -5.38
CA LEU A 500 23.57 20.68 -4.93
C LEU A 500 22.05 20.91 -4.86
N VAL A 501 21.26 19.85 -5.00
CA VAL A 501 19.84 19.88 -4.65
C VAL A 501 19.69 19.88 -3.14
N HIS A 502 19.06 20.92 -2.58
CA HIS A 502 18.67 20.96 -1.16
C HIS A 502 17.46 20.05 -0.94
N VAL A 503 17.56 19.16 0.05
CA VAL A 503 16.49 18.23 0.42
C VAL A 503 16.25 18.39 1.92
N CYS A 504 15.22 19.17 2.26
CA CYS A 504 14.74 19.36 3.63
C CYS A 504 13.30 18.82 3.74
N ALA A 505 13.04 17.88 4.65
CA ALA A 505 11.70 17.33 4.81
C ALA A 505 10.65 18.39 5.20
N GLY A 506 11.01 19.42 5.96
CA GLY A 506 10.07 20.50 6.29
C GLY A 506 9.58 21.26 5.05
N ASP A 507 10.45 21.48 4.06
CA ASP A 507 10.09 22.13 2.81
C ASP A 507 9.32 21.19 1.88
N LEU A 508 9.74 19.91 1.78
CA LEU A 508 9.01 18.89 1.03
C LEU A 508 7.60 18.67 1.58
N LEU A 509 7.44 18.67 2.90
CA LEU A 509 6.16 18.52 3.58
C LEU A 509 5.25 19.71 3.31
N ARG A 510 5.77 20.95 3.46
CA ARG A 510 5.02 22.17 3.10
C ARG A 510 4.62 22.19 1.63
N ALA A 511 5.52 21.83 0.72
CA ALA A 511 5.22 21.75 -0.70
C ALA A 511 4.19 20.67 -1.01
N ALA A 512 4.26 19.50 -0.37
CA ALA A 512 3.28 18.42 -0.51
C ALA A 512 1.89 18.82 0.00
N ILE A 513 1.82 19.59 1.10
CA ILE A 513 0.57 20.15 1.64
C ILE A 513 -0.01 21.20 0.67
N GLN A 514 0.80 22.14 0.21
CA GLN A 514 0.38 23.18 -0.75
C GLN A 514 -0.07 22.61 -2.08
N ALA A 515 0.56 21.53 -2.56
CA ALA A 515 0.18 20.82 -3.78
C ALA A 515 -0.99 19.83 -3.60
N GLY A 516 -1.57 19.70 -2.40
CA GLY A 516 -2.63 18.73 -2.12
C GLY A 516 -2.21 17.27 -2.30
N ALA A 517 -0.92 16.97 -2.26
CA ALA A 517 -0.38 15.65 -2.54
C ALA A 517 -0.81 14.64 -1.45
N PRO A 518 -1.04 13.35 -1.77
CA PRO A 518 -1.57 12.37 -0.81
C PRO A 518 -0.79 12.25 0.50
N LEU A 519 0.54 12.33 0.45
CA LEU A 519 1.41 12.32 1.64
C LEU A 519 1.27 13.62 2.46
N GLY A 520 1.15 14.77 1.79
CA GLY A 520 0.90 16.06 2.45
C GLY A 520 -0.47 16.07 3.14
N MET A 521 -1.53 15.67 2.44
CA MET A 521 -2.89 15.58 3.00
C MET A 521 -3.00 14.60 4.17
N ARG A 522 -2.21 13.51 4.17
CA ARG A 522 -2.08 12.61 5.33
C ARG A 522 -1.38 13.29 6.50
N ALA A 523 -0.33 14.07 6.25
CA ALA A 523 0.41 14.78 7.30
C ALA A 523 -0.39 15.88 8.00
N ILE A 524 -1.30 16.56 7.30
CA ILE A 524 -2.19 17.60 7.88
C ILE A 524 -2.87 17.09 9.15
N LYS A 525 -3.36 15.83 9.16
CA LYS A 525 -4.04 15.24 10.33
C LYS A 525 -3.20 15.27 11.62
N TYR A 526 -1.89 15.07 11.50
CA TYR A 526 -0.96 15.09 12.64
C TYR A 526 -0.58 16.54 12.99
N LEU A 527 -0.31 17.38 11.98
CA LEU A 527 0.04 18.78 12.17
C LEU A 527 -1.09 19.60 12.84
N ASP A 528 -2.33 19.40 12.41
CA ASP A 528 -3.52 20.06 13.00
C ASP A 528 -3.78 19.58 14.44
N ALA A 529 -3.40 18.34 14.77
CA ALA A 529 -3.47 17.77 16.11
C ALA A 529 -2.29 18.18 17.01
N GLY A 530 -1.25 18.82 16.46
CA GLY A 530 0.01 19.12 17.17
C GLY A 530 0.89 17.89 17.40
N GLU A 531 0.64 16.79 16.69
CA GLU A 531 1.38 15.53 16.77
C GLU A 531 2.59 15.51 15.82
N LEU A 532 3.58 14.67 16.13
CA LEU A 532 4.71 14.42 15.22
C LEU A 532 4.23 13.66 13.97
N VAL A 533 4.64 14.12 12.79
CA VAL A 533 4.37 13.42 11.53
C VAL A 533 5.16 12.09 11.51
N PRO A 534 4.52 10.93 11.25
CA PRO A 534 5.19 9.63 11.24
C PRO A 534 6.36 9.55 10.25
N ASP A 535 7.41 8.81 10.64
CA ASP A 535 8.64 8.65 9.86
C ASP A 535 8.37 8.12 8.44
N GLU A 536 7.38 7.25 8.25
CA GLU A 536 7.06 6.67 6.93
C GLU A 536 6.58 7.72 5.92
N ILE A 537 5.93 8.79 6.38
CA ILE A 537 5.50 9.90 5.51
C ILE A 537 6.71 10.77 5.14
N ILE A 538 7.60 11.01 6.10
CA ILE A 538 8.82 11.81 5.91
C ILE A 538 9.80 11.08 4.98
N ASP A 539 10.03 9.79 5.20
CA ASP A 539 10.90 8.95 4.40
C ASP A 539 10.39 8.83 2.97
N ALA A 540 9.08 8.62 2.76
CA ALA A 540 8.50 8.59 1.42
C ALA A 540 8.76 9.90 0.66
N LEU A 541 8.50 11.07 1.28
CA LEU A 541 8.76 12.38 0.68
C LEU A 541 10.25 12.61 0.35
N VAL A 542 11.16 12.23 1.25
CA VAL A 542 12.60 12.41 1.08
C VAL A 542 13.14 11.46 0.00
N LEU A 543 12.79 10.18 0.04
CA LEU A 543 13.29 9.17 -0.90
C LEU A 543 12.78 9.43 -2.32
N ASP A 544 11.50 9.80 -2.49
CA ASP A 544 10.94 10.20 -3.79
C ASP A 544 11.60 11.47 -4.36
N ARG A 545 12.09 12.36 -3.48
CA ARG A 545 12.86 13.54 -3.91
C ARG A 545 14.28 13.18 -4.36
N LEU A 546 14.93 12.22 -3.70
CA LEU A 546 16.33 11.84 -3.96
C LEU A 546 16.51 11.03 -5.26
N VAL A 547 15.48 10.28 -5.69
CA VAL A 547 15.54 9.51 -6.95
C VAL A 547 15.42 10.35 -8.22
N GLN A 548 15.07 11.63 -8.10
CA GLN A 548 14.82 12.55 -9.22
C GLN A 548 16.07 12.78 -10.09
N PRO A 549 15.92 13.09 -11.40
CA PRO A 549 17.05 13.24 -12.32
C PRO A 549 18.02 14.37 -11.95
N ASP A 550 17.54 15.43 -11.29
CA ASP A 550 18.35 16.55 -10.86
C ASP A 550 19.26 16.17 -9.68
N CYS A 551 18.73 15.46 -8.66
CA CYS A 551 19.51 14.88 -7.56
C CYS A 551 20.62 13.95 -8.08
N LYS A 552 20.32 13.11 -9.09
CA LYS A 552 21.30 12.22 -9.71
C LYS A 552 22.37 12.96 -10.53
N ARG A 553 22.03 14.11 -11.13
CA ARG A 553 22.92 14.89 -12.00
C ARG A 553 23.79 15.89 -11.23
N HIS A 554 23.23 16.54 -10.22
CA HIS A 554 23.85 17.65 -9.49
C HIS A 554 24.34 17.25 -8.10
N GLY A 555 23.89 16.11 -7.60
CA GLY A 555 24.10 15.74 -6.21
C GLY A 555 23.03 16.32 -5.31
N TRP A 556 22.97 15.81 -4.09
CA TRP A 556 21.96 16.17 -3.11
C TRP A 556 22.57 16.45 -1.75
N LEU A 557 21.87 17.26 -0.98
CA LEU A 557 22.22 17.63 0.39
C LEU A 557 20.99 17.47 1.29
N LEU A 558 21.08 16.55 2.25
CA LEU A 558 20.06 16.33 3.28
C LEU A 558 20.31 17.22 4.50
N ASP A 559 19.28 17.98 4.88
CA ASP A 559 19.33 18.94 5.99
C ASP A 559 18.56 18.42 7.21
N GLY A 560 19.30 17.92 8.21
CA GLY A 560 18.71 17.46 9.47
C GLY A 560 17.88 16.18 9.38
N ILE A 561 18.18 15.31 8.41
CA ILE A 561 17.69 13.93 8.26
C ILE A 561 18.90 13.05 7.84
N PRO A 562 19.00 11.79 8.31
CA PRO A 562 18.06 11.09 9.20
C PRO A 562 18.23 11.44 10.69
N ARG A 563 17.12 11.42 11.43
CA ARG A 563 17.01 11.69 12.87
C ARG A 563 16.77 10.47 13.73
N THR A 564 16.16 9.42 13.17
CA THR A 564 15.88 8.15 13.85
C THR A 564 16.62 7.02 13.15
N GLN A 565 16.78 5.87 13.82
CA GLN A 565 17.37 4.69 13.18
C GLN A 565 16.47 4.17 12.04
N ALA A 566 15.15 4.26 12.17
CA ALA A 566 14.20 3.87 11.14
C ALA A 566 14.42 4.63 9.82
N GLN A 567 14.63 5.95 9.88
CA GLN A 567 14.97 6.78 8.71
C GLN A 567 16.32 6.37 8.08
N VAL A 568 17.33 5.98 8.89
CA VAL A 568 18.59 5.45 8.35
C VAL A 568 18.34 4.12 7.64
N ASP A 569 17.60 3.21 8.26
CA ASP A 569 17.31 1.89 7.71
C ASP A 569 16.52 2.02 6.40
N ALA A 570 15.55 2.95 6.32
CA ALA A 570 14.81 3.27 5.10
C ALA A 570 15.72 3.80 3.97
N MET A 571 16.69 4.67 4.28
CA MET A 571 17.70 5.12 3.32
C MET A 571 18.59 3.98 2.82
N VAL A 572 19.11 3.14 3.74
CA VAL A 572 19.98 2.01 3.41
C VAL A 572 19.24 0.95 2.59
N GLN A 573 17.98 0.64 2.92
CA GLN A 573 17.12 -0.28 2.16
C GLN A 573 16.87 0.18 0.71
N ARG A 574 16.99 1.48 0.43
CA ARG A 574 16.83 2.07 -0.91
C ARG A 574 18.15 2.33 -1.64
N ASP A 575 19.29 1.85 -1.11
CA ASP A 575 20.64 2.10 -1.64
C ASP A 575 21.01 3.61 -1.67
N VAL A 576 20.43 4.39 -0.74
CA VAL A 576 20.68 5.82 -0.59
C VAL A 576 21.75 6.03 0.48
N VAL A 577 23.01 5.76 0.11
CA VAL A 577 24.16 5.92 1.00
C VAL A 577 24.93 7.21 0.66
N PRO A 578 25.07 8.17 1.59
CA PRO A 578 25.84 9.39 1.33
C PRO A 578 27.33 9.10 1.11
N ASN A 579 28.04 10.02 0.47
CA ASN A 579 29.51 9.96 0.35
C ASN A 579 30.24 10.88 1.34
N LEU A 580 29.50 11.74 2.05
CA LEU A 580 30.01 12.57 3.14
C LEU A 580 28.89 12.82 4.17
N VAL A 581 29.17 12.54 5.44
CA VAL A 581 28.32 12.94 6.57
C VAL A 581 29.05 14.03 7.35
N ILE A 582 28.39 15.16 7.56
CA ILE A 582 28.90 16.30 8.33
C ILE A 582 28.12 16.34 9.64
N VAL A 583 28.80 16.25 10.78
CA VAL A 583 28.18 16.37 12.10
C VAL A 583 28.59 17.71 12.70
N LEU A 584 27.65 18.64 12.83
CA LEU A 584 27.88 19.87 13.60
C LEU A 584 27.76 19.54 15.09
N ASP A 585 28.88 19.54 15.81
CA ASP A 585 28.89 19.33 17.26
C ASP A 585 28.95 20.67 18.00
N ILE A 586 28.05 20.85 18.97
CA ILE A 586 27.92 22.05 19.80
C ILE A 586 27.56 21.59 21.23
N PRO A 587 28.12 22.19 22.29
CA PRO A 587 27.70 21.94 23.67
C PRO A 587 26.23 22.28 23.92
N ASP A 588 25.56 21.52 24.79
CA ASP A 588 24.12 21.66 25.03
C ASP A 588 23.74 23.05 25.56
N ASP A 589 24.57 23.65 26.42
CA ASP A 589 24.35 25.03 26.92
C ASP A 589 24.43 26.09 25.81
N ASP A 590 25.27 25.89 24.78
CA ASP A 590 25.34 26.76 23.61
C ASP A 590 24.12 26.59 22.70
N VAL A 591 23.53 25.39 22.64
CA VAL A 591 22.27 25.15 21.93
C VAL A 591 21.11 25.84 22.64
N VAL A 592 20.97 25.64 23.96
CA VAL A 592 19.94 26.30 24.78
C VAL A 592 20.02 27.82 24.62
N ARG A 593 21.23 28.40 24.75
CA ARG A 593 21.47 29.83 24.54
C ARG A 593 21.04 30.32 23.15
N ARG A 594 21.33 29.55 22.09
CA ARG A 594 20.97 29.91 20.69
C ARG A 594 19.47 29.80 20.40
N VAL A 595 18.76 28.85 21.02
CA VAL A 595 17.31 28.74 20.84
C VAL A 595 16.58 29.79 21.67
N ALA A 596 17.01 30.07 22.91
CA ALA A 596 16.44 31.15 23.72
C ALA A 596 16.58 32.53 23.04
N GLY A 597 17.63 32.72 22.23
CA GLY A 597 17.83 33.89 21.38
C GLY A 597 17.06 33.90 20.05
N ARG A 598 16.34 32.83 19.70
CA ARG A 598 15.60 32.71 18.43
C ARG A 598 14.34 33.57 18.43
N ARG A 599 14.09 34.29 17.35
CA ARG A 599 12.86 35.08 17.14
C ARG A 599 12.34 34.85 15.73
N VAL A 600 11.04 34.98 15.51
CA VAL A 600 10.40 34.79 14.20
C VAL A 600 9.46 35.95 13.93
N ASP A 601 9.52 36.47 12.70
CA ASP A 601 8.53 37.41 12.17
C ASP A 601 7.27 36.61 11.78
N PRO A 602 6.11 36.83 12.44
CA PRO A 602 4.89 36.06 12.17
C PRO A 602 4.26 36.37 10.80
N ALA A 603 4.61 37.50 10.16
CA ALA A 603 4.09 37.86 8.84
C ALA A 603 4.88 37.22 7.68
N THR A 604 6.18 36.95 7.87
CA THR A 604 7.04 36.39 6.81
C THR A 604 7.61 35.00 7.13
N GLY A 605 7.49 34.53 8.36
CA GLY A 605 8.16 33.31 8.85
C GLY A 605 9.69 33.45 9.02
N THR A 606 10.26 34.62 8.73
CA THR A 606 11.71 34.85 8.77
C THR A 606 12.24 34.69 10.19
N THR A 607 13.28 33.87 10.35
CA THR A 607 13.90 33.60 11.66
C THR A 607 15.11 34.50 11.88
N TYR A 608 15.12 35.19 13.02
CA TYR A 608 16.16 36.08 13.51
C TYR A 608 16.77 35.54 14.80
N HIS A 609 17.89 36.12 15.24
CA HIS A 609 18.50 35.82 16.53
C HIS A 609 18.98 37.10 17.21
N VAL A 610 18.61 37.34 18.47
CA VAL A 610 18.86 38.62 19.18
C VAL A 610 20.33 39.06 19.12
N GLU A 611 21.28 38.15 19.35
CA GLU A 611 22.72 38.44 19.28
C GLU A 611 23.33 38.36 17.87
N PHE A 612 23.15 37.25 17.14
CA PHE A 612 23.93 36.94 15.93
C PHE A 612 23.30 37.41 14.61
N ALA A 613 22.00 37.67 14.58
CA ALA A 613 21.24 38.10 13.40
C ALA A 613 19.99 38.88 13.84
N PRO A 614 20.14 40.06 14.48
CA PRO A 614 19.03 40.80 15.03
C PRO A 614 18.04 41.25 13.94
N PRO A 615 16.74 41.33 14.23
CA PRO A 615 15.75 41.81 13.29
C PRO A 615 16.00 43.27 12.91
N PRO A 616 15.60 43.71 11.70
CA PRO A 616 15.63 45.12 11.32
C PRO A 616 14.85 45.99 12.32
N PRO A 617 15.28 47.25 12.57
CA PRO A 617 14.57 48.14 13.49
C PRO A 617 13.10 48.34 13.08
N GLY A 618 12.18 47.96 13.96
CA GLY A 618 10.73 48.06 13.73
C GLY A 618 10.05 46.78 13.23
N THR A 619 10.79 45.71 12.90
CA THR A 619 10.20 44.39 12.61
C THR A 619 9.63 43.79 13.90
N VAL A 620 8.33 43.46 13.90
CA VAL A 620 7.70 42.71 14.98
C VAL A 620 8.15 41.26 14.90
N VAL A 621 8.71 40.72 15.98
CA VAL A 621 9.13 39.33 16.07
C VAL A 621 8.75 38.74 17.43
N GLU A 622 8.39 37.46 17.43
CA GLU A 622 8.01 36.70 18.62
C GLU A 622 8.96 35.50 18.85
N GLN A 623 8.96 34.94 20.06
CA GLN A 623 9.64 33.68 20.37
C GLN A 623 8.64 32.54 20.20
N ARG A 624 9.03 31.41 19.61
CA ARG A 624 8.08 30.30 19.41
C ARG A 624 7.68 29.67 20.75
N PRO A 625 6.47 29.11 20.87
CA PRO A 625 6.07 28.33 22.05
C PRO A 625 7.06 27.21 22.38
N ASP A 626 7.61 26.56 21.34
CA ASP A 626 8.54 25.43 21.46
C ASP A 626 9.98 25.86 21.84
N ASP A 627 10.29 27.16 21.88
CA ASP A 627 11.60 27.70 22.24
C ASP A 627 11.79 27.84 23.77
N SER A 628 11.16 26.97 24.57
CA SER A 628 11.31 26.90 26.03
C SER A 628 12.51 26.05 26.43
N GLU A 629 13.21 26.43 27.50
CA GLU A 629 14.42 25.72 27.95
C GLU A 629 14.14 24.25 28.31
N GLU A 630 12.98 23.95 28.90
CA GLU A 630 12.61 22.56 29.21
C GLU A 630 12.43 21.73 27.92
N MET A 631 11.72 22.25 26.92
CA MET A 631 11.47 21.54 25.66
C MET A 631 12.76 21.30 24.87
N ILE A 632 13.66 22.28 24.84
CA ILE A 632 14.97 22.16 24.17
C ILE A 632 15.83 21.08 24.85
N ARG A 633 15.80 20.99 26.18
CA ARG A 633 16.55 19.96 26.93
C ARG A 633 16.04 18.55 26.62
N VAL A 634 14.73 18.36 26.45
CA VAL A 634 14.14 17.09 25.98
C VAL A 634 14.55 16.77 24.54
N GLU A 635 14.52 17.74 23.61
CA GLU A 635 14.98 17.52 22.22
C GLU A 635 16.48 17.16 22.16
N LEU A 636 17.31 17.78 23.01
CA LEU A 636 18.73 17.48 23.14
C LEU A 636 18.99 16.07 23.71
N GLU A 637 18.29 15.67 24.77
CA GLU A 637 18.41 14.32 25.34
C GLU A 637 18.04 13.24 24.31
N MET A 638 16.95 13.44 23.55
CA MET A 638 16.58 12.56 22.45
C MET A 638 17.66 12.51 21.37
N TYR A 639 18.20 13.65 20.93
CA TYR A 639 19.26 13.71 19.93
C TYR A 639 20.55 13.01 20.36
N ARG A 640 21.00 13.22 21.60
CA ARG A 640 22.21 12.59 22.15
C ARG A 640 22.05 11.08 22.30
N THR A 641 20.84 10.61 22.63
CA THR A 641 20.51 9.19 22.78
C THR A 641 20.40 8.47 21.42
N HIS A 642 19.86 9.13 20.38
CA HIS A 642 19.57 8.54 19.07
C HIS A 642 20.54 9.01 17.98
N ASN A 643 21.85 8.96 18.22
CA ASN A 643 22.86 9.47 17.29
C ASN A 643 22.97 8.65 15.98
N THR A 644 22.25 9.06 14.94
CA THR A 644 22.23 8.45 13.61
C THR A 644 23.57 8.49 12.85
N ALA A 645 24.53 9.34 13.25
CA ALA A 645 25.82 9.43 12.57
C ALA A 645 26.64 8.13 12.67
N ALA A 646 26.43 7.35 13.75
CA ALA A 646 27.12 6.07 13.96
C ALA A 646 26.71 4.99 12.93
N ALA A 647 25.48 5.06 12.40
CA ALA A 647 24.98 4.11 11.42
C ALA A 647 25.60 4.29 10.02
N PHE A 648 26.34 5.39 9.79
CA PHE A 648 27.10 5.66 8.57
C PHE A 648 28.60 5.37 8.73
N ALA A 649 29.00 4.40 9.58
CA ALA A 649 30.40 4.12 9.91
C ALA A 649 31.32 3.84 8.69
N ASP A 650 30.80 3.22 7.63
CA ASP A 650 31.52 2.95 6.38
C ASP A 650 31.59 4.16 5.43
N THR A 651 30.91 5.27 5.78
CA THR A 651 30.96 6.55 5.06
C THR A 651 31.99 7.48 5.70
N LYS A 652 32.51 8.44 4.93
CA LYS A 652 33.33 9.53 5.47
C LYS A 652 32.49 10.43 6.38
N VAL A 653 32.54 10.20 7.69
CA VAL A 653 31.96 11.10 8.71
C VAL A 653 32.99 12.17 9.12
N VAL A 654 32.56 13.43 9.19
CA VAL A 654 33.38 14.57 9.61
C VAL A 654 32.65 15.39 10.66
N THR A 655 33.16 15.37 11.89
CA THR A 655 32.67 16.26 12.96
C THR A 655 33.29 17.65 12.82
N VAL A 656 32.45 18.68 12.87
CA VAL A 656 32.84 20.10 12.82
C VAL A 656 32.28 20.80 14.05
N ASP A 657 33.15 21.35 14.89
CA ASP A 657 32.76 22.20 16.01
C ASP A 657 32.00 23.45 15.51
N GLY A 658 30.71 23.51 15.86
CA GLY A 658 29.75 24.52 15.45
C GLY A 658 29.68 25.75 16.37
N THR A 659 30.50 25.82 17.43
CA THR A 659 30.63 27.04 18.26
C THR A 659 31.34 28.17 17.51
N GLN A 660 32.15 27.81 16.51
CA GLN A 660 32.91 28.72 15.65
C GLN A 660 32.03 29.65 14.79
N ALA A 661 32.64 30.73 14.30
CA ALA A 661 32.01 31.63 13.33
C ALA A 661 31.59 30.89 12.04
N ILE A 662 30.47 31.32 11.45
CA ILE A 662 29.82 30.69 10.27
C ILE A 662 30.81 30.46 9.12
N ASP A 663 31.71 31.41 8.86
CA ASP A 663 32.73 31.30 7.80
C ASP A 663 33.86 30.32 8.12
N ALA A 664 34.18 30.09 9.40
CA ALA A 664 35.18 29.10 9.81
C ALA A 664 34.63 27.67 9.68
N ILE A 665 33.37 27.46 10.05
CA ILE A 665 32.63 26.21 9.81
C ILE A 665 32.58 25.93 8.30
N ALA A 666 32.16 26.91 7.49
CA ALA A 666 32.09 26.78 6.04
C ALA A 666 33.45 26.43 5.41
N ARG A 667 34.56 27.05 5.86
CA ARG A 667 35.92 26.69 5.41
C ARG A 667 36.31 25.26 5.76
N LYS A 668 35.95 24.76 6.95
CA LYS A 668 36.20 23.35 7.35
C LYS A 668 35.39 22.37 6.50
N ILE A 669 34.12 22.66 6.24
CA ILE A 669 33.29 21.82 5.37
C ILE A 669 33.85 21.82 3.93
N ALA A 670 34.21 22.98 3.39
CA ALA A 670 34.76 23.10 2.04
C ALA A 670 36.07 22.31 1.82
N GLN A 671 36.84 22.03 2.87
CA GLN A 671 38.04 21.18 2.81
C GLN A 671 37.72 19.68 2.68
N VAL A 672 36.52 19.24 3.09
CA VAL A 672 36.15 17.80 3.10
C VAL A 672 35.15 17.41 2.01
N MET A 673 34.55 18.38 1.33
CA MET A 673 33.62 18.19 0.20
C MET A 673 34.25 17.37 -0.95
N PRO A 674 33.49 16.47 -1.60
CA PRO A 674 33.94 15.78 -2.81
C PRO A 674 34.33 16.74 -3.93
N CYS A 675 35.36 16.40 -4.72
CA CYS A 675 35.93 17.29 -5.73
C CYS A 675 34.96 17.58 -6.90
N MET A 676 34.30 18.74 -6.84
CA MET A 676 33.69 19.41 -8.01
C MET A 676 34.35 20.77 -8.27
N PRO A 677 34.37 21.27 -9.52
CA PRO A 677 34.67 22.67 -9.79
C PRO A 677 33.58 23.56 -9.20
N LYS A 678 33.97 24.59 -8.44
CA LYS A 678 33.04 25.56 -7.83
C LYS A 678 32.18 26.21 -8.91
N SER A 679 30.88 26.35 -8.64
CA SER A 679 29.97 27.01 -9.59
C SER A 679 30.30 28.50 -9.71
N PRO A 680 30.34 29.08 -10.93
CA PRO A 680 30.64 30.50 -11.09
C PRO A 680 29.48 31.36 -10.55
N PRO A 681 29.75 32.48 -9.87
CA PRO A 681 28.70 33.31 -9.27
C PRO A 681 27.80 33.92 -10.35
N LYS A 682 26.51 33.55 -10.34
CA LYS A 682 25.49 34.17 -11.20
C LYS A 682 25.41 35.67 -10.90
N LYS A 683 25.78 36.51 -11.88
CA LYS A 683 25.43 37.94 -11.87
C LYS A 683 23.94 38.10 -12.14
N ALA A 684 23.30 39.05 -11.47
CA ALA A 684 21.91 39.40 -11.72
C ALA A 684 21.71 39.93 -13.16
N PRO A 685 20.59 39.61 -13.83
CA PRO A 685 20.31 40.11 -15.18
C PRO A 685 19.94 41.60 -15.14
N PRO A 686 20.42 42.42 -16.09
CA PRO A 686 19.98 43.80 -16.24
C PRO A 686 18.58 43.89 -16.88
N PRO A 687 17.82 44.99 -16.68
CA PRO A 687 16.48 45.15 -17.22
C PRO A 687 16.50 45.29 -18.75
N THR A 688 15.67 44.50 -19.44
CA THR A 688 15.58 44.48 -20.90
C THR A 688 14.68 45.60 -21.43
N GLN A 689 15.26 46.50 -22.25
CA GLN A 689 14.49 47.45 -23.05
C GLN A 689 13.94 46.77 -24.32
N ARG A 690 12.69 47.07 -24.67
CA ARG A 690 12.03 46.59 -25.90
C ARG A 690 12.47 47.42 -27.11
N HIS A 691 12.81 46.76 -28.22
CA HIS A 691 12.79 47.36 -29.56
C HIS A 691 12.22 46.38 -30.60
N PRO A 692 11.65 46.88 -31.72
CA PRO A 692 10.56 46.19 -32.42
C PRO A 692 10.99 45.30 -33.60
N ALA A 693 9.99 44.59 -34.13
CA ALA A 693 10.08 43.54 -35.13
C ALA A 693 10.80 43.92 -36.43
N ARG A 694 11.41 42.92 -37.07
CA ARG A 694 11.92 43.00 -38.45
C ARG A 694 11.42 41.78 -39.25
N GLU A 695 10.61 42.05 -40.26
CA GLU A 695 10.16 41.03 -41.22
C GLU A 695 11.33 40.51 -42.06
N THR A 696 11.34 39.21 -42.36
CA THR A 696 12.12 38.65 -43.49
C THR A 696 11.30 37.65 -44.28
N LYS A 697 11.48 37.67 -45.61
CA LYS A 697 10.57 37.07 -46.60
C LYS A 697 10.72 35.55 -46.74
N LYS A 698 9.64 34.93 -47.24
CA LYS A 698 9.49 33.50 -47.54
C LYS A 698 10.66 32.94 -48.38
N SER A 699 11.24 31.84 -47.92
CA SER A 699 12.02 30.91 -48.74
C SER A 699 11.16 29.68 -49.05
N THR A 700 10.97 29.37 -50.32
CA THR A 700 10.19 28.22 -50.78
C THR A 700 11.01 26.94 -50.70
N VAL A 701 10.75 26.13 -49.67
CA VAL A 701 11.16 24.73 -49.60
C VAL A 701 9.89 23.88 -49.73
N ALA A 702 9.95 22.80 -50.51
CA ALA A 702 8.84 21.85 -50.60
C ALA A 702 8.45 21.34 -49.20
N PRO A 703 7.16 21.11 -48.90
CA PRO A 703 6.72 20.88 -47.54
C PRO A 703 7.33 19.58 -47.00
N ALA A 704 8.25 19.71 -46.05
CA ALA A 704 8.46 18.65 -45.07
C ALA A 704 7.09 18.30 -44.48
N LYS A 705 6.77 17.01 -44.34
CA LYS A 705 5.54 16.58 -43.66
C LYS A 705 5.50 17.27 -42.30
N LYS A 706 4.57 18.22 -42.12
CA LYS A 706 4.35 18.89 -40.84
C LYS A 706 4.08 17.80 -39.79
N ALA A 707 4.63 17.98 -38.59
CA ALA A 707 4.32 17.07 -37.49
C ALA A 707 2.79 17.04 -37.26
N PRO A 708 2.22 15.88 -36.91
CA PRO A 708 0.79 15.75 -36.63
C PRO A 708 0.40 16.67 -35.47
N LEU A 709 -0.58 17.55 -35.71
CA LEU A 709 -0.94 18.64 -34.81
C LEU A 709 -1.73 18.13 -33.59
N LYS A 710 -1.35 18.59 -32.40
CA LYS A 710 -1.92 18.15 -31.12
C LYS A 710 -2.57 19.33 -30.41
N MET A 711 -3.88 19.25 -30.21
CA MET A 711 -4.68 20.36 -29.72
C MET A 711 -5.55 19.98 -28.52
N ILE A 712 -5.75 20.93 -27.63
CA ILE A 712 -6.70 20.85 -26.52
C ILE A 712 -7.65 22.04 -26.61
N ILE A 713 -8.93 21.82 -26.34
CA ILE A 713 -9.87 22.92 -26.12
C ILE A 713 -10.50 22.86 -24.73
N CYS A 714 -10.19 23.89 -23.94
CA CYS A 714 -10.70 24.19 -22.62
C CYS A 714 -11.81 25.26 -22.71
N GLY A 715 -12.59 25.40 -21.66
CA GLY A 715 -13.73 26.32 -21.62
C GLY A 715 -14.93 25.74 -20.86
N PRO A 716 -15.91 26.55 -20.45
CA PRO A 716 -17.03 26.11 -19.64
C PRO A 716 -17.96 25.13 -20.38
N PRO A 717 -18.79 24.35 -19.66
CA PRO A 717 -19.87 23.57 -20.29
C PRO A 717 -20.73 24.48 -21.18
N ALA A 718 -21.27 23.97 -22.30
CA ALA A 718 -22.03 24.74 -23.29
C ALA A 718 -21.36 25.99 -23.91
N GLY A 719 -20.11 26.32 -23.56
CA GLY A 719 -19.35 27.47 -24.11
C GLY A 719 -18.98 27.40 -25.60
N GLY A 720 -19.52 26.46 -26.37
CA GLY A 720 -19.30 26.35 -27.82
C GLY A 720 -18.12 25.46 -28.26
N LYS A 721 -17.41 24.79 -27.32
CA LYS A 721 -16.27 23.89 -27.60
C LYS A 721 -16.51 22.96 -28.80
N GLY A 722 -17.51 22.08 -28.73
CA GLY A 722 -17.81 21.12 -29.81
C GLY A 722 -18.03 21.74 -31.19
N THR A 723 -18.62 22.94 -31.26
CA THR A 723 -18.79 23.69 -32.52
C THR A 723 -17.46 24.21 -33.07
N GLN A 724 -16.51 24.57 -32.21
CA GLN A 724 -15.13 24.83 -32.64
C GLN A 724 -14.41 23.53 -33.01
N CYS A 725 -14.61 22.43 -32.26
CA CYS A 725 -14.01 21.14 -32.56
C CYS A 725 -14.34 20.63 -33.96
N GLU A 726 -15.63 20.62 -34.34
CA GLU A 726 -16.06 20.22 -35.69
C GLU A 726 -15.27 20.98 -36.77
N ARG A 727 -15.10 22.30 -36.60
CA ARG A 727 -14.39 23.14 -37.57
C ARG A 727 -12.88 22.96 -37.57
N LEU A 728 -12.26 22.76 -36.40
CA LEU A 728 -10.83 22.50 -36.29
C LEU A 728 -10.46 21.13 -36.88
N VAL A 729 -11.37 20.15 -36.76
CA VAL A 729 -11.25 18.83 -37.39
C VAL A 729 -11.36 18.95 -38.91
N ASP A 730 -12.32 19.73 -39.43
CA ASP A 730 -12.45 20.00 -40.86
C ASP A 730 -11.23 20.75 -41.44
N LEU A 731 -10.65 21.71 -40.68
CA LEU A 731 -9.51 22.53 -41.12
C LEU A 731 -8.16 21.81 -41.05
N PHE A 732 -7.91 21.07 -39.98
CA PHE A 732 -6.58 20.47 -39.71
C PHE A 732 -6.53 18.96 -39.92
N GLY A 733 -7.67 18.29 -40.11
CA GLY A 733 -7.74 16.85 -40.37
C GLY A 733 -7.42 15.96 -39.15
N VAL A 734 -7.29 16.55 -37.96
CA VAL A 734 -6.98 15.87 -36.69
C VAL A 734 -8.11 14.93 -36.25
N VAL A 735 -7.79 13.97 -35.38
CA VAL A 735 -8.78 13.06 -34.78
C VAL A 735 -9.50 13.77 -33.62
N HIS A 736 -10.83 13.90 -33.69
CA HIS A 736 -11.63 14.45 -32.60
C HIS A 736 -11.82 13.44 -31.46
N LEU A 737 -11.47 13.83 -30.25
CA LEU A 737 -11.59 13.02 -29.04
C LEU A 737 -12.36 13.78 -27.96
N SER A 738 -13.68 13.57 -27.93
CA SER A 738 -14.58 14.14 -26.90
C SER A 738 -14.78 13.13 -25.76
N THR A 739 -14.29 13.46 -24.56
CA THR A 739 -14.49 12.61 -23.37
C THR A 739 -15.97 12.39 -23.07
N GLY A 740 -16.79 13.44 -23.21
CA GLY A 740 -18.21 13.37 -22.92
C GLY A 740 -18.96 12.44 -23.88
N ASP A 741 -18.57 12.38 -25.14
CA ASP A 741 -19.18 11.48 -26.13
C ASP A 741 -18.65 10.05 -25.99
N MET A 742 -17.34 9.86 -25.73
CA MET A 742 -16.76 8.55 -25.44
C MET A 742 -17.41 7.90 -24.22
N LEU A 743 -17.62 8.66 -23.13
CA LEU A 743 -18.30 8.16 -21.93
C LEU A 743 -19.80 7.90 -22.15
N ARG A 744 -20.51 8.74 -22.92
CA ARG A 744 -21.92 8.47 -23.27
C ARG A 744 -22.06 7.25 -24.18
N ALA A 745 -21.16 7.06 -25.15
CA ALA A 745 -21.11 5.83 -25.95
C ALA A 745 -20.82 4.60 -25.07
N ALA A 746 -19.91 4.72 -24.09
CA ALA A 746 -19.63 3.68 -23.12
C ALA A 746 -20.85 3.34 -22.24
N ILE A 747 -21.67 4.33 -21.87
CA ILE A 747 -22.94 4.16 -21.15
C ILE A 747 -23.98 3.45 -22.03
N HIS A 748 -24.17 3.89 -23.28
CA HIS A 748 -25.12 3.27 -24.22
C HIS A 748 -24.73 1.82 -24.57
N ALA A 749 -23.44 1.53 -24.69
CA ALA A 749 -22.90 0.18 -24.86
C ALA A 749 -22.96 -0.68 -23.57
N ASN A 750 -23.44 -0.12 -22.45
CA ASN A 750 -23.51 -0.75 -21.12
C ASN A 750 -22.17 -1.34 -20.63
N SER A 751 -21.05 -0.75 -21.08
CA SER A 751 -19.69 -1.15 -20.73
C SER A 751 -19.37 -0.85 -19.25
N ASP A 752 -18.33 -1.47 -18.70
CA ASP A 752 -17.93 -1.26 -17.29
C ASP A 752 -17.55 0.20 -16.99
N VAL A 753 -16.77 0.82 -17.87
CA VAL A 753 -16.45 2.27 -17.80
C VAL A 753 -17.73 3.10 -17.85
N GLY A 754 -18.66 2.76 -18.74
CA GLY A 754 -19.96 3.44 -18.84
C GLY A 754 -20.79 3.34 -17.56
N ARG A 755 -20.92 2.12 -17.00
CA ARG A 755 -21.70 1.89 -15.77
C ARG A 755 -21.12 2.62 -14.55
N GLN A 756 -19.80 2.76 -14.48
CA GLN A 756 -19.12 3.55 -13.44
C GLN A 756 -19.31 5.05 -13.68
N ALA A 757 -19.02 5.53 -14.88
CA ALA A 757 -19.13 6.95 -15.26
C ALA A 757 -20.55 7.49 -15.12
N LYS A 758 -21.57 6.68 -15.43
CA LYS A 758 -22.99 7.08 -15.38
C LYS A 758 -23.37 7.75 -14.05
N ARG A 759 -22.92 7.20 -12.91
CA ARG A 759 -23.28 7.70 -11.57
C ARG A 759 -22.84 9.16 -11.37
N PHE A 760 -21.62 9.50 -11.79
CA PHE A 760 -21.07 10.85 -11.70
C PHE A 760 -21.68 11.77 -12.77
N MET A 761 -21.87 11.26 -13.98
CA MET A 761 -22.42 12.04 -15.11
C MET A 761 -23.87 12.46 -14.89
N ASP A 762 -24.71 11.60 -14.30
CA ASP A 762 -26.13 11.86 -14.01
C ASP A 762 -26.30 12.98 -12.96
N VAL A 763 -25.37 13.13 -12.00
CA VAL A 763 -25.40 14.21 -10.98
C VAL A 763 -24.59 15.46 -11.37
N GLY A 764 -23.81 15.39 -12.44
CA GLY A 764 -23.00 16.50 -12.95
C GLY A 764 -21.55 16.56 -12.45
N GLU A 765 -21.14 15.63 -11.61
CA GLU A 765 -19.77 15.51 -11.09
C GLU A 765 -18.75 15.13 -12.17
N LEU A 766 -17.48 15.35 -11.88
CA LEU A 766 -16.39 14.84 -12.69
C LEU A 766 -16.25 13.33 -12.50
N VAL A 767 -16.12 12.61 -13.61
CA VAL A 767 -15.73 11.20 -13.60
C VAL A 767 -14.29 11.12 -13.07
N PRO A 768 -13.97 10.23 -12.11
CA PRO A 768 -12.67 10.18 -11.46
C PRO A 768 -11.49 10.12 -12.43
N ASP A 769 -10.42 10.86 -12.13
CA ASP A 769 -9.23 11.01 -12.97
C ASP A 769 -8.65 9.65 -13.42
N SER A 770 -8.54 8.69 -12.49
CA SER A 770 -8.06 7.33 -12.76
C SER A 770 -8.90 6.53 -13.77
N LEU A 771 -10.20 6.84 -13.91
CA LEU A 771 -11.08 6.15 -14.86
C LEU A 771 -11.03 6.79 -16.26
N ILE A 772 -10.79 8.10 -16.37
CA ILE A 772 -10.81 8.83 -17.65
C ILE A 772 -9.42 8.99 -18.27
N VAL A 773 -8.35 9.05 -17.47
CA VAL A 773 -6.97 9.15 -17.95
C VAL A 773 -6.61 7.94 -18.81
N ASP A 774 -6.73 6.72 -18.31
CA ASP A 774 -6.35 5.49 -19.03
C ASP A 774 -7.09 5.37 -20.38
N VAL A 775 -8.39 5.66 -20.40
CA VAL A 775 -9.24 5.64 -21.60
C VAL A 775 -8.75 6.62 -22.68
N ILE A 776 -8.26 7.80 -22.27
CA ILE A 776 -7.77 8.82 -23.19
C ILE A 776 -6.33 8.54 -23.62
N LEU A 777 -5.45 8.10 -22.71
CA LEU A 777 -4.08 7.73 -23.04
C LEU A 777 -4.03 6.57 -24.06
N ASP A 778 -4.77 5.49 -23.81
CA ASP A 778 -4.88 4.37 -24.76
C ASP A 778 -5.37 4.85 -26.14
N ARG A 779 -6.39 5.73 -26.17
CA ARG A 779 -6.95 6.25 -27.41
C ARG A 779 -5.97 7.13 -28.19
N LEU A 780 -5.12 7.90 -27.50
CA LEU A 780 -4.11 8.77 -28.10
C LEU A 780 -2.92 8.01 -28.70
N THR A 781 -2.66 6.77 -28.25
CA THR A 781 -1.62 5.89 -28.83
C THR A 781 -2.03 5.18 -30.12
N GLN A 782 -3.29 5.30 -30.56
CA GLN A 782 -3.75 4.62 -31.78
C GLN A 782 -3.14 5.23 -33.05
N PRO A 783 -2.94 4.43 -34.13
CA PRO A 783 -2.26 4.88 -35.33
C PRO A 783 -2.86 6.13 -35.99
N ASP A 784 -4.18 6.30 -35.95
CA ASP A 784 -4.85 7.47 -36.53
C ASP A 784 -4.51 8.77 -35.80
N CYS A 785 -4.47 8.75 -34.46
CA CYS A 785 -4.01 9.87 -33.63
C CYS A 785 -2.52 10.16 -33.84
N LEU A 786 -1.69 9.13 -34.01
CA LEU A 786 -0.26 9.28 -34.27
C LEU A 786 0.06 9.80 -35.67
N GLU A 787 -0.74 9.46 -36.68
CA GLU A 787 -0.52 9.87 -38.08
C GLU A 787 -1.15 11.22 -38.42
N ARG A 788 -2.35 11.52 -37.88
CA ARG A 788 -3.14 12.72 -38.22
C ARG A 788 -3.08 13.81 -37.16
N GLY A 789 -2.64 13.48 -35.95
CA GLY A 789 -2.79 14.36 -34.78
C GLY A 789 -4.17 14.25 -34.16
N TRP A 790 -4.40 14.99 -33.10
CA TRP A 790 -5.58 14.86 -32.25
C TRP A 790 -6.06 16.19 -31.69
N LEU A 791 -7.36 16.27 -31.40
CA LEU A 791 -8.02 17.36 -30.70
C LEU A 791 -8.82 16.80 -29.52
N LEU A 792 -8.44 17.15 -28.30
CA LEU A 792 -9.14 16.77 -27.07
C LEU A 792 -10.21 17.82 -26.73
N ASP A 793 -11.49 17.42 -26.70
CA ASP A 793 -12.61 18.23 -26.19
C ASP A 793 -12.94 17.82 -24.77
N GLY A 794 -12.78 18.76 -23.83
CA GLY A 794 -13.11 18.56 -22.43
C GLY A 794 -12.21 17.54 -21.74
N PHE A 795 -10.93 17.48 -22.09
CA PHE A 795 -9.87 16.83 -21.31
C PHE A 795 -8.54 17.54 -21.59
N PRO A 796 -7.70 17.79 -20.57
CA PRO A 796 -7.94 17.54 -19.14
C PRO A 796 -8.98 18.50 -18.53
N ARG A 797 -9.59 18.09 -17.41
CA ARG A 797 -10.52 18.90 -16.60
C ARG A 797 -10.02 19.18 -15.18
N THR A 798 -8.97 18.49 -14.75
CA THR A 798 -8.30 18.67 -13.46
C THR A 798 -6.80 18.79 -13.68
N GLN A 799 -6.09 19.40 -12.73
CA GLN A 799 -4.63 19.44 -12.75
C GLN A 799 -4.01 18.02 -12.75
N GLY A 800 -4.63 17.07 -12.05
CA GLY A 800 -4.22 15.65 -12.04
C GLY A 800 -4.27 15.01 -13.43
N GLN A 801 -5.35 15.22 -14.19
CA GLN A 801 -5.45 14.75 -15.58
C GLN A 801 -4.39 15.40 -16.48
N ALA A 802 -4.14 16.70 -16.32
CA ALA A 802 -3.11 17.42 -17.09
C ALA A 802 -1.71 16.86 -16.79
N GLN A 803 -1.36 16.71 -15.51
CA GLN A 803 -0.07 16.16 -15.08
C GLN A 803 0.12 14.70 -15.53
N ALA A 804 -0.91 13.84 -15.46
CA ALA A 804 -0.82 12.45 -15.91
C ALA A 804 -0.54 12.33 -17.42
N MET A 805 -1.18 13.17 -18.24
CA MET A 805 -0.93 13.24 -19.67
C MET A 805 0.50 13.75 -19.98
N LEU A 806 0.95 14.78 -19.26
CA LEU A 806 2.30 15.32 -19.39
C LEU A 806 3.39 14.34 -18.93
N ALA A 807 3.14 13.56 -17.87
CA ALA A 807 4.05 12.55 -17.34
C ALA A 807 4.26 11.36 -18.30
N THR A 808 3.28 11.07 -19.15
CA THR A 808 3.39 10.05 -20.22
C THR A 808 4.00 10.59 -21.52
N GLY A 809 4.50 11.83 -21.51
CA GLY A 809 5.12 12.47 -22.69
C GLY A 809 4.11 12.97 -23.73
N ILE A 810 2.82 12.95 -23.42
CA ILE A 810 1.78 13.53 -24.27
C ILE A 810 1.70 15.02 -23.98
N VAL A 811 2.33 15.81 -24.84
CA VAL A 811 2.35 17.27 -24.78
C VAL A 811 1.59 17.84 -25.98
N PRO A 812 0.63 18.76 -25.78
CA PRO A 812 -0.07 19.45 -26.87
C PRO A 812 0.81 20.55 -27.48
N ASP A 813 0.63 20.83 -28.76
CA ASP A 813 1.25 21.97 -29.43
C ASP A 813 0.48 23.27 -29.13
N LEU A 814 -0.85 23.17 -28.99
CA LEU A 814 -1.77 24.29 -28.78
C LEU A 814 -2.89 23.95 -27.77
N VAL A 815 -3.08 24.81 -26.78
CA VAL A 815 -4.22 24.80 -25.85
C VAL A 815 -5.07 26.05 -26.12
N VAL A 816 -6.34 25.85 -26.44
CA VAL A 816 -7.31 26.91 -26.70
C VAL A 816 -8.26 27.00 -25.52
N VAL A 817 -8.32 28.15 -24.85
CA VAL A 817 -9.27 28.44 -23.76
C VAL A 817 -10.41 29.28 -24.33
N LEU A 818 -11.64 28.78 -24.26
CA LEU A 818 -12.84 29.54 -24.63
C LEU A 818 -13.43 30.23 -23.41
N ASP A 819 -13.38 31.56 -23.39
CA ASP A 819 -13.92 32.39 -22.32
C ASP A 819 -15.39 32.73 -22.63
N VAL A 820 -16.33 32.33 -21.77
CA VAL A 820 -17.78 32.61 -21.92
C VAL A 820 -18.39 32.91 -20.55
N PRO A 821 -19.20 33.98 -20.40
CA PRO A 821 -19.89 34.28 -19.14
C PRO A 821 -20.86 33.17 -18.69
N ASP A 822 -20.96 32.96 -17.38
CA ASP A 822 -21.79 31.91 -16.78
C ASP A 822 -23.29 32.03 -17.14
N ASP A 823 -23.85 33.24 -17.15
CA ASP A 823 -25.25 33.48 -17.53
C ASP A 823 -25.54 33.07 -18.98
N GLU A 824 -24.56 33.26 -19.87
CA GLU A 824 -24.62 32.84 -21.27
C GLU A 824 -24.49 31.32 -21.41
N VAL A 825 -23.65 30.69 -20.59
CA VAL A 825 -23.58 29.22 -20.50
C VAL A 825 -24.91 28.61 -20.06
N VAL A 826 -25.54 29.18 -19.02
CA VAL A 826 -26.86 28.73 -18.53
C VAL A 826 -27.94 28.94 -19.60
N SER A 827 -27.96 30.09 -20.28
CA SER A 827 -28.87 30.36 -21.38
C SER A 827 -28.72 29.35 -22.54
N ARG A 828 -27.48 29.02 -22.91
CA ARG A 828 -27.15 28.08 -24.00
C ARG A 828 -27.49 26.62 -23.68
N ILE A 829 -27.58 26.19 -22.41
CA ILE A 829 -27.95 24.79 -22.11
C ILE A 829 -29.43 24.51 -22.40
N ALA A 830 -30.32 25.44 -22.09
CA ALA A 830 -31.77 25.25 -22.25
C ALA A 830 -32.16 24.99 -23.72
N GLY A 831 -31.41 25.56 -24.66
CA GLY A 831 -31.58 25.36 -26.09
C GLY A 831 -30.91 24.11 -26.67
N ARG A 832 -30.09 23.37 -25.90
CA ARG A 832 -29.32 22.22 -26.39
C ARG A 832 -30.20 21.01 -26.69
N ARG A 833 -29.98 20.37 -27.83
CA ARG A 833 -30.69 19.16 -28.29
C ARG A 833 -29.70 18.16 -28.86
N VAL A 834 -30.06 16.87 -28.87
CA VAL A 834 -29.22 15.78 -29.37
C VAL A 834 -30.07 14.80 -30.17
N ASP A 835 -29.56 14.43 -31.34
CA ASP A 835 -30.04 13.30 -32.12
C ASP A 835 -29.58 12.00 -31.47
N LEU A 836 -30.52 11.12 -31.11
CA LEU A 836 -30.24 9.83 -30.47
C LEU A 836 -29.64 8.79 -31.43
N ALA A 837 -29.83 8.94 -32.74
CA ALA A 837 -29.31 8.02 -33.75
C ALA A 837 -27.84 8.30 -34.08
N THR A 838 -27.44 9.58 -34.14
CA THR A 838 -26.06 9.98 -34.49
C THR A 838 -25.23 10.50 -33.31
N GLY A 839 -25.86 10.83 -32.18
CA GLY A 839 -25.23 11.52 -31.05
C GLY A 839 -24.95 13.00 -31.30
N LYS A 840 -25.26 13.53 -32.50
CA LYS A 840 -24.94 14.91 -32.90
C LYS A 840 -25.72 15.92 -32.07
N THR A 841 -25.05 17.01 -31.68
CA THR A 841 -25.60 18.06 -30.83
C THR A 841 -26.05 19.27 -31.66
N TYR A 842 -27.26 19.73 -31.40
CA TYR A 842 -27.93 20.87 -32.03
C TYR A 842 -28.31 21.92 -30.97
N HIS A 843 -28.69 23.11 -31.41
CA HIS A 843 -29.27 24.13 -30.54
C HIS A 843 -30.43 24.82 -31.27
N VAL A 844 -31.59 24.96 -30.61
CA VAL A 844 -32.86 25.51 -31.16
C VAL A 844 -32.80 26.93 -31.77
N THR A 845 -31.63 27.58 -31.76
CA THR A 845 -31.42 28.98 -32.18
C THR A 845 -30.14 29.10 -33.01
N PHE A 846 -29.01 28.65 -32.47
CA PHE A 846 -27.69 28.85 -33.09
C PHE A 846 -27.27 27.74 -34.07
N ASN A 847 -27.90 26.55 -33.97
CA ASN A 847 -27.66 25.40 -34.85
C ASN A 847 -28.89 24.48 -34.84
N PRO A 848 -30.04 24.92 -35.40
CA PRO A 848 -31.28 24.16 -35.33
C PRO A 848 -31.16 22.81 -36.06
N PRO A 849 -31.83 21.75 -35.58
CA PRO A 849 -31.84 20.46 -36.26
C PRO A 849 -32.52 20.56 -37.64
N PRO A 850 -32.10 19.74 -38.62
CA PRO A 850 -32.85 19.56 -39.86
C PRO A 850 -34.30 19.09 -39.59
N PRO A 851 -35.29 19.42 -40.45
CA PRO A 851 -36.70 19.11 -40.19
C PRO A 851 -37.04 17.61 -40.08
N ASP A 852 -36.14 16.76 -40.57
CA ASP A 852 -36.23 15.30 -40.65
C ASP A 852 -35.44 14.58 -39.54
N VAL A 853 -34.74 15.31 -38.66
CA VAL A 853 -33.95 14.73 -37.56
C VAL A 853 -34.66 14.93 -36.22
N GLU A 854 -35.12 13.84 -35.61
CA GLU A 854 -35.71 13.86 -34.27
C GLU A 854 -34.63 14.06 -33.20
N VAL A 855 -34.80 15.07 -32.34
CA VAL A 855 -33.81 15.43 -31.33
C VAL A 855 -34.44 15.63 -29.95
N VAL A 856 -33.74 15.18 -28.91
CA VAL A 856 -34.18 15.28 -27.51
C VAL A 856 -33.25 16.20 -26.71
N GLN A 857 -33.72 16.78 -25.61
CA GLN A 857 -32.85 17.41 -24.62
C GLN A 857 -32.23 16.30 -23.75
N ARG A 858 -30.96 16.43 -23.33
CA ARG A 858 -30.34 15.41 -22.46
C ARG A 858 -30.92 15.48 -21.06
N SER A 859 -30.91 14.35 -20.33
CA SER A 859 -31.32 14.30 -18.93
C SER A 859 -30.45 15.17 -18.00
N ASP A 860 -29.18 15.38 -18.36
CA ASP A 860 -28.22 16.21 -17.64
C ASP A 860 -28.18 17.69 -18.10
N ASP A 861 -29.10 18.10 -18.98
CA ASP A 861 -29.26 19.48 -19.48
C ASP A 861 -30.29 20.27 -18.66
N ASN A 862 -30.06 20.34 -17.35
CA ASN A 862 -30.84 21.15 -16.40
C ASN A 862 -29.95 22.18 -15.68
N GLU A 863 -30.57 23.23 -15.11
CA GLU A 863 -29.84 24.36 -14.53
C GLU A 863 -28.97 23.98 -13.31
N GLU A 864 -29.47 23.11 -12.43
CA GLU A 864 -28.78 22.67 -11.22
C GLU A 864 -27.48 21.92 -11.56
N THR A 865 -27.57 20.92 -12.44
CA THR A 865 -26.42 20.17 -12.96
C THR A 865 -25.40 21.06 -13.68
N ILE A 866 -25.85 22.13 -14.37
CA ILE A 866 -24.92 23.08 -15.01
C ILE A 866 -24.24 24.01 -14.00
N ARG A 867 -24.94 24.48 -12.97
CA ARG A 867 -24.32 25.29 -11.90
C ARG A 867 -23.23 24.52 -11.16
N VAL A 868 -23.45 23.23 -10.85
CA VAL A 868 -22.41 22.34 -10.31
C VAL A 868 -21.21 22.25 -11.26
N ARG A 869 -21.45 21.99 -12.56
CA ARG A 869 -20.38 21.90 -13.56
C ARG A 869 -19.61 23.20 -13.79
N LEU A 870 -20.25 24.37 -13.64
CA LEU A 870 -19.59 25.67 -13.71
C LEU A 870 -18.70 25.92 -12.48
N ALA A 871 -19.20 25.67 -11.27
CA ALA A 871 -18.41 25.77 -10.04
C ALA A 871 -17.18 24.84 -10.08
N THR A 872 -17.34 23.60 -10.55
CA THR A 872 -16.21 22.66 -10.74
C THR A 872 -15.25 23.11 -11.83
N TYR A 873 -15.74 23.72 -12.92
CA TYR A 873 -14.89 24.29 -13.96
C TYR A 873 -14.02 25.43 -13.42
N HIS A 874 -14.61 26.41 -12.74
CA HIS A 874 -13.87 27.55 -12.16
C HIS A 874 -12.87 27.12 -11.08
N THR A 875 -13.17 26.06 -10.31
CA THR A 875 -12.23 25.49 -9.31
C THR A 875 -10.98 24.85 -9.94
N HIS A 876 -11.03 24.43 -11.22
CA HIS A 876 -9.94 23.66 -11.85
C HIS A 876 -9.33 24.29 -13.12
N CYS A 877 -10.01 25.24 -13.76
CA CYS A 877 -9.58 25.80 -15.04
C CYS A 877 -8.17 26.38 -14.98
N ASP A 878 -7.90 27.26 -14.01
CA ASP A 878 -6.61 27.95 -13.88
C ASP A 878 -5.48 26.94 -13.69
N ALA A 879 -5.63 26.00 -12.75
CA ALA A 879 -4.64 24.95 -12.49
C ALA A 879 -4.41 23.99 -13.69
N VAL A 880 -5.41 23.81 -14.56
CA VAL A 880 -5.27 23.08 -15.83
C VAL A 880 -4.47 23.91 -16.84
N VAL A 881 -4.78 25.20 -17.00
CA VAL A 881 -4.09 26.10 -17.93
C VAL A 881 -2.63 26.30 -17.52
N GLU A 882 -2.36 26.60 -16.25
CA GLU A 882 -1.03 26.72 -15.65
C GLU A 882 -0.14 25.48 -15.87
N SER A 883 -0.74 24.29 -16.00
CA SER A 883 0.02 23.04 -16.28
C SER A 883 0.71 23.06 -17.66
N PHE A 884 0.21 23.88 -18.59
CA PHE A 884 0.69 24.02 -19.96
C PHE A 884 1.41 25.35 -20.23
N GLU A 885 1.11 26.41 -19.47
CA GLU A 885 1.78 27.70 -19.59
C GLU A 885 3.30 27.62 -19.33
N GLY A 886 4.05 28.54 -19.95
CA GLY A 886 5.51 28.64 -19.79
C GLY A 886 6.34 27.51 -20.43
N ARG A 887 5.72 26.49 -21.04
CA ARG A 887 6.42 25.41 -21.76
C ARG A 887 6.86 25.85 -23.15
N GLU A 888 8.13 25.68 -23.50
CA GLU A 888 8.68 26.05 -24.82
C GLU A 888 7.99 25.35 -26.01
N SER A 889 7.33 24.21 -25.77
CA SER A 889 6.68 23.37 -26.78
C SER A 889 5.17 23.56 -26.91
N THR A 890 4.53 24.40 -26.09
CA THR A 890 3.07 24.50 -26.01
C THR A 890 2.64 25.95 -26.03
N THR A 891 1.78 26.31 -26.98
CA THR A 891 1.15 27.63 -27.03
C THR A 891 -0.19 27.57 -26.30
N VAL A 892 -0.48 28.55 -25.45
CA VAL A 892 -1.79 28.73 -24.80
C VAL A 892 -2.41 30.01 -25.37
N ILE A 893 -3.67 29.95 -25.82
CA ILE A 893 -4.43 31.11 -26.31
C ILE A 893 -5.80 31.20 -25.67
N HIS A 894 -6.21 32.42 -25.31
CA HIS A 894 -7.55 32.75 -24.82
C HIS A 894 -8.40 33.34 -25.94
N ILE A 895 -9.65 32.90 -26.04
CA ILE A 895 -10.59 33.29 -27.10
C ILE A 895 -11.96 33.56 -26.50
N ASP A 896 -12.44 34.78 -26.71
CA ASP A 896 -13.81 35.18 -26.41
C ASP A 896 -14.84 34.33 -27.20
N GLY A 897 -15.53 33.44 -26.49
CA GLY A 897 -16.60 32.57 -26.99
C GLY A 897 -17.98 33.23 -27.06
N MET A 898 -18.05 34.56 -26.91
CA MET A 898 -19.17 35.39 -27.36
C MET A 898 -19.02 35.83 -28.83
N ARG A 899 -17.80 35.74 -29.41
CA ARG A 899 -17.58 36.04 -30.83
C ARG A 899 -18.26 35.00 -31.72
N GLY A 900 -18.70 35.44 -32.90
CA GLY A 900 -19.28 34.57 -33.92
C GLY A 900 -18.34 33.42 -34.28
N LYS A 901 -18.90 32.23 -34.53
CA LYS A 901 -18.14 30.98 -34.69
C LYS A 901 -17.00 31.05 -35.72
N GLU A 902 -17.11 31.89 -36.74
CA GLU A 902 -16.09 32.16 -37.78
C GLU A 902 -14.90 32.94 -37.24
N ALA A 903 -15.14 34.09 -36.61
CA ALA A 903 -14.08 34.93 -36.06
C ALA A 903 -13.25 34.23 -34.98
N ALA A 904 -13.86 33.33 -34.19
CA ALA A 904 -13.16 32.48 -33.24
C ALA A 904 -12.26 31.46 -33.96
N THR A 905 -12.76 30.74 -34.98
CA THR A 905 -11.94 29.78 -35.75
C THR A 905 -10.79 30.47 -36.50
N GLU A 906 -11.03 31.65 -37.09
CA GLU A 906 -9.98 32.45 -37.74
C GLU A 906 -8.86 32.84 -36.78
N THR A 907 -9.20 33.15 -35.51
CA THR A 907 -8.22 33.47 -34.46
C THR A 907 -7.39 32.25 -34.01
N ILE A 908 -7.92 31.03 -34.14
CA ILE A 908 -7.16 29.78 -33.88
C ILE A 908 -6.27 29.43 -35.07
N GLN A 909 -6.64 29.85 -36.28
CA GLN A 909 -5.92 29.53 -37.51
C GLN A 909 -4.70 30.45 -37.76
N SER A 910 -4.75 31.69 -37.26
CA SER A 910 -3.71 32.72 -37.41
C SER A 910 -2.51 32.51 -36.50
#